data_AF-A0A182FVH9-F1
#
_entry.id   AF-A0A182FVH9-F1
#
_cell.length_a   1.000
_cell.length_b   1.000
_cell.length_c   1.000
_cell.angle_alpha   90.00
_cell.angle_beta   90.00
_cell.angle_gamma   90.00
#
_symmetry.space_group_name_H-M   'P 1'
#
loop_
_entity.id
_entity.type
_entity.pdbx_description
1 polymer ?
#
loop_
_entity_poly.entity_id
_entity_poly.type
_entity_poly.pdbx_seq_one_letter_code
_entity_poly.pdbx_strand_id
1 'polypeptide(L)'
;MERAGGRADRAVLRGAVTRLNGAGSGAAGQQMPGRGAVRSGRFLPEMVVTRDSHAPSKQGKGGTKIMLKANYFRLTRSENMCVFQYRIDVEPIIEDVGLMYALVKSQGPVLGPYIFEGTMLFLYNKLRSDVLELQIRDPRTENLYKMKIRHVGTVDMQSTMGLMILNLMQRQAMNSLQLLVMNRHHFDPKAKISIPQYNLELYPGYITSIRQHEKDVLLCVELTYRVLRTDTVYKMLSDQRNVPGAYKENFKRTIIGSVVMCTYNSKSYKITDVDFNTTPSSSFSKKDGGSITFMQYFKDTYNVTIRDPMQPMLVSTPTTRMQRSGITTPILLVPELCRMTGITDAMRKDFNLMRSIADHTRIGPDQRLERLDRFNRRLQETGASREVFNFWKTELDRRIVELPGRILESEIVTMAKDVPVGSDADWSKALHDNRMFKSSALKRWFLVCEANKQRMVEDFVAAMMKVAPRLGFQLGQPEIVNIPNDSPQVYHQILGQLVNRDPPFIMCLVSNDRADRYRVIKKKCCVDRAVPTQVIKARTISKPPGALLTVATKVIIQINCKLGGVPWVTRNPMTDIVILGYDVCHDARDRSKSYGAVTATMFGANPRDSRQFSCVEQHGKGEELSNFMSSAVAKVLRAYQREFGPDRLPRRFLLYRDGVGDGQLRQVVDHEVQAIRMRLDAAYADYQPHKPRLCVIVVSKRINTRLFANGRNPPPGTVVDDVITLPERTDFFLISQSTRHGTVSPTSYNIIVNEIGLNAEQLQTYTYRQTLMYYNWCGGVRVPAVCQYAHKLAFLVSQYLQQQPNEQLEKCLYYL
;
A
#
# COMPACT_ATOMS: atom_id res chain seq x y z
N MET A 1 -25.74 59.41 42.29
CA MET A 1 -26.95 59.82 41.56
C MET A 1 -26.67 59.71 40.06
N GLU A 2 -27.51 58.90 39.40
CA GLU A 2 -27.89 58.89 37.98
C GLU A 2 -26.86 58.69 36.83
N ARG A 3 -26.88 57.43 36.34
CA ARG A 3 -27.12 56.95 34.96
C ARG A 3 -26.49 57.68 33.76
N ALA A 4 -25.70 56.93 32.99
CA ALA A 4 -26.09 56.48 31.64
C ALA A 4 -25.11 55.41 31.12
N GLY A 5 -25.64 54.27 30.67
CA GLY A 5 -24.88 53.17 30.07
C GLY A 5 -24.96 53.20 28.53
N GLY A 6 -23.87 52.81 27.88
CA GLY A 6 -23.80 52.53 26.45
C GLY A 6 -22.64 51.58 26.15
N ARG A 7 -22.95 50.32 25.86
CA ARG A 7 -22.02 49.31 25.33
C ARG A 7 -22.11 49.36 23.80
N ALA A 8 -20.96 49.49 23.13
CA ALA A 8 -20.83 49.32 21.68
C ALA A 8 -20.18 47.95 21.35
N ASP A 9 -20.66 47.38 20.26
CA ASP A 9 -20.56 45.99 19.83
C ASP A 9 -19.18 45.51 19.36
N ARG A 10 -18.90 44.22 19.64
CA ARG A 10 -17.86 43.40 18.98
C ARG A 10 -18.54 42.52 17.92
N ALA A 11 -18.28 42.82 16.64
CA ALA A 11 -18.72 42.00 15.51
C ALA A 11 -17.88 40.71 15.39
N VAL A 12 -18.56 39.57 15.37
CA VAL A 12 -18.02 38.24 15.02
C VAL A 12 -18.47 37.91 13.59
N LEU A 13 -17.53 37.87 12.65
CA LEU A 13 -17.75 37.41 11.28
C LEU A 13 -17.86 35.87 11.25
N ARG A 14 -19.08 35.35 11.13
CA ARG A 14 -19.36 33.97 10.72
C ARG A 14 -19.51 33.93 9.19
N GLY A 15 -18.64 33.18 8.52
CA GLY A 15 -18.76 32.90 7.08
C GLY A 15 -19.99 32.06 6.78
N ALA A 16 -20.80 32.55 5.85
CA ALA A 16 -22.11 32.01 5.49
C ALA A 16 -21.98 30.75 4.63
N VAL A 17 -22.72 29.70 5.00
CA VAL A 17 -23.05 28.55 4.15
C VAL A 17 -24.34 28.88 3.43
N THR A 18 -24.30 29.04 2.12
CA THR A 18 -25.46 29.36 1.29
C THR A 18 -26.37 28.13 1.18
N ARG A 19 -27.42 28.07 2.00
CA ARG A 19 -28.59 27.21 1.77
C ARG A 19 -29.62 28.02 1.00
N LEU A 20 -29.86 27.66 -0.26
CA LEU A 20 -31.02 28.13 -1.02
C LEU A 20 -32.25 27.34 -0.55
N ASN A 21 -33.03 27.93 0.36
CA ASN A 21 -34.40 27.52 0.65
C ASN A 21 -35.34 28.46 -0.12
N GLY A 22 -35.88 28.00 -1.25
CA GLY A 22 -37.10 28.56 -1.84
C GLY A 22 -38.31 27.90 -1.18
N ALA A 23 -39.13 28.69 -0.51
CA ALA A 23 -40.38 28.25 0.07
C ALA A 23 -41.43 28.00 -1.03
N GLY A 24 -41.91 26.77 -1.12
CA GLY A 24 -43.07 26.37 -1.91
C GLY A 24 -43.73 25.19 -1.21
N SER A 25 -44.82 25.47 -0.51
CA SER A 25 -45.62 24.53 0.28
C SER A 25 -46.25 23.43 -0.57
N GLY A 26 -45.94 22.17 -0.25
CA GLY A 26 -46.63 20.98 -0.77
C GLY A 26 -46.19 19.74 0.01
N ALA A 27 -47.11 19.17 0.78
CA ALA A 27 -46.84 18.05 1.69
C ALA A 27 -46.39 16.77 0.97
N ALA A 28 -45.23 16.23 1.35
CA ALA A 28 -44.86 14.83 1.11
C ALA A 28 -43.99 14.35 2.27
N GLY A 29 -44.47 13.35 3.02
CA GLY A 29 -43.87 12.86 4.25
C GLY A 29 -42.46 12.29 4.06
N GLN A 30 -41.54 12.71 4.93
CA GLN A 30 -40.22 12.10 5.08
C GLN A 30 -40.39 10.67 5.61
N GLN A 31 -40.26 9.66 4.74
CA GLN A 31 -40.04 8.28 5.17
C GLN A 31 -38.61 8.13 5.68
N MET A 32 -38.46 7.76 6.95
CA MET A 32 -37.18 7.28 7.48
C MET A 32 -36.65 6.11 6.64
N PRO A 33 -35.33 6.00 6.40
CA PRO A 33 -34.78 4.87 5.68
C PRO A 33 -34.91 3.60 6.52
N GLY A 34 -35.78 2.69 6.10
CA GLY A 34 -35.96 1.39 6.74
C GLY A 34 -34.68 0.55 6.79
N ARG A 35 -34.57 -0.29 7.84
CA ARG A 35 -33.44 -1.15 8.25
C ARG A 35 -32.79 -2.04 7.15
N GLY A 36 -33.36 -2.11 5.94
CA GLY A 36 -32.87 -2.93 4.82
C GLY A 36 -31.77 -2.30 3.94
N ALA A 37 -31.53 -0.99 4.02
CA ALA A 37 -30.55 -0.30 3.14
C ALA A 37 -29.07 -0.68 3.42
N VAL A 38 -28.80 -1.35 4.55
CA VAL A 38 -27.43 -1.59 5.06
C VAL A 38 -26.85 -2.95 4.64
N ARG A 39 -27.63 -3.83 3.99
CA ARG A 39 -27.18 -5.20 3.67
C ARG A 39 -26.19 -5.30 2.50
N SER A 40 -26.08 -4.29 1.63
CA SER A 40 -25.01 -4.25 0.62
C SER A 40 -23.73 -3.63 1.21
N GLY A 41 -22.73 -4.47 1.49
CA GLY A 41 -21.41 -4.06 1.99
C GLY A 41 -20.54 -3.27 0.99
N ARG A 42 -21.13 -2.43 0.14
CA ARG A 42 -20.44 -1.46 -0.71
C ARG A 42 -20.91 -0.06 -0.34
N PHE A 43 -20.37 0.46 0.75
CA PHE A 43 -20.32 1.90 0.97
C PHE A 43 -19.62 2.49 -0.26
N LEU A 44 -20.30 3.33 -1.02
CA LEU A 44 -19.63 4.22 -1.96
C LEU A 44 -18.82 5.16 -1.07
N PRO A 45 -17.48 5.09 -1.04
CA PRO A 45 -16.73 6.14 -0.39
C PRO A 45 -17.10 7.44 -1.11
N GLU A 46 -17.59 8.40 -0.35
CA GLU A 46 -17.83 9.75 -0.86
C GLU A 46 -16.55 10.23 -1.56
N MET A 47 -16.69 10.76 -2.77
CA MET A 47 -15.55 11.21 -3.56
C MET A 47 -14.89 12.38 -2.84
N VAL A 48 -13.66 12.19 -2.38
CA VAL A 48 -12.91 13.25 -1.69
C VAL A 48 -12.33 14.19 -2.73
N VAL A 49 -12.93 15.36 -2.84
CA VAL A 49 -12.44 16.45 -3.68
C VAL A 49 -11.29 17.14 -2.96
N THR A 50 -10.09 17.08 -3.53
CA THR A 50 -8.88 17.75 -3.00
C THR A 50 -8.41 18.89 -3.90
N ARG A 51 -9.03 19.07 -5.06
CA ARG A 51 -8.79 20.19 -5.97
C ARG A 51 -9.89 21.21 -5.84
N ASP A 52 -9.53 22.47 -5.57
CA ASP A 52 -10.47 23.57 -5.66
C ASP A 52 -10.90 23.80 -7.12
N SER A 53 -12.18 24.09 -7.33
CA SER A 53 -12.73 24.56 -8.61
C SER A 53 -11.93 25.69 -9.27
N HIS A 54 -11.34 26.60 -8.49
CA HIS A 54 -10.53 27.72 -8.98
C HIS A 54 -9.03 27.45 -8.93
N ALA A 55 -8.60 26.21 -8.63
CA ALA A 55 -7.20 25.87 -8.53
C ALA A 55 -6.48 26.08 -9.88
N PRO A 56 -5.22 26.59 -9.85
CA PRO A 56 -4.43 26.73 -11.07
C PRO A 56 -4.23 25.37 -11.76
N SER A 57 -3.87 25.40 -13.05
CA SER A 57 -3.57 24.17 -13.79
C SER A 57 -2.55 23.31 -13.02
N LYS A 58 -2.81 22.01 -12.94
CA LYS A 58 -1.85 21.04 -12.39
C LYS A 58 -0.77 20.62 -13.39
N GLN A 59 -0.91 21.05 -14.65
CA GLN A 59 0.03 20.73 -15.71
C GLN A 59 1.27 21.62 -15.62
N GLY A 60 2.46 21.02 -15.51
CA GLY A 60 3.73 21.71 -15.67
C GLY A 60 4.04 22.01 -17.13
N LYS A 61 4.90 22.99 -17.38
CA LYS A 61 5.27 23.47 -18.72
C LYS A 61 6.72 23.14 -19.11
N GLY A 62 7.63 23.02 -18.14
CA GLY A 62 9.05 22.71 -18.37
C GLY A 62 9.35 21.24 -18.66
N GLY A 63 10.62 20.95 -18.95
CA GLY A 63 11.10 19.62 -19.33
C GLY A 63 10.87 19.27 -20.80
N THR A 64 11.31 18.08 -21.20
CA THR A 64 11.21 17.58 -22.59
C THR A 64 9.92 16.79 -22.77
N LYS A 65 9.09 17.13 -23.76
CA LYS A 65 7.86 16.40 -24.06
C LYS A 65 8.17 14.98 -24.55
N ILE A 66 7.37 14.01 -24.12
CA ILE A 66 7.44 12.62 -24.56
C ILE A 66 6.02 12.05 -24.72
N MET A 67 5.78 11.30 -25.78
CA MET A 67 4.53 10.56 -25.93
C MET A 67 4.62 9.22 -25.21
N LEU A 68 3.60 8.93 -24.40
CA LEU A 68 3.52 7.75 -23.56
C LEU A 68 2.24 6.96 -23.89
N LYS A 69 2.29 5.67 -23.59
CA LYS A 69 1.11 4.80 -23.49
C LYS A 69 0.86 4.50 -22.02
N ALA A 70 -0.40 4.43 -21.61
CA ALA A 70 -0.78 3.94 -20.28
C ALA A 70 -1.70 2.74 -20.38
N ASN A 71 -1.73 1.86 -19.38
CA ASN A 71 -2.59 0.66 -19.35
C ASN A 71 -4.09 0.96 -19.13
N TYR A 72 -4.62 1.86 -19.97
CA TYR A 72 -5.98 2.33 -19.98
C TYR A 72 -6.57 2.15 -21.38
N PHE A 73 -7.87 1.90 -21.42
CA PHE A 73 -8.68 1.91 -22.63
C PHE A 73 -9.81 2.92 -22.42
N ARG A 74 -10.06 3.77 -23.40
CA ARG A 74 -11.18 4.73 -23.33
C ARG A 74 -12.50 3.96 -23.44
N LEU A 75 -13.45 4.32 -22.60
CA LEU A 75 -14.81 3.79 -22.63
C LEU A 75 -15.74 4.92 -23.06
N THR A 76 -16.27 4.83 -24.27
CA THR A 76 -17.24 5.78 -24.80
C THR A 76 -18.67 5.34 -24.44
N ARG A 77 -19.57 6.31 -24.40
CA ARG A 77 -20.99 6.13 -24.07
C ARG A 77 -21.80 7.16 -24.86
N SER A 78 -23.08 6.87 -25.11
CA SER A 78 -23.99 7.84 -25.73
C SER A 78 -24.20 9.07 -24.81
N GLU A 79 -24.15 10.28 -25.39
CA GLU A 79 -24.50 11.51 -24.70
C GLU A 79 -25.97 11.44 -24.24
N ASN A 80 -26.27 11.89 -23.01
CA ASN A 80 -27.58 11.78 -22.34
C ASN A 80 -28.02 10.36 -21.89
N MET A 81 -27.06 9.47 -21.65
CA MET A 81 -27.37 8.15 -21.09
C MET A 81 -27.85 8.25 -19.63
N CYS A 82 -29.12 7.95 -19.41
CA CYS A 82 -29.71 7.77 -18.09
C CYS A 82 -30.05 6.29 -17.84
N VAL A 83 -29.95 5.86 -16.59
CA VAL A 83 -30.31 4.50 -16.16
C VAL A 83 -31.37 4.59 -15.07
N PHE A 84 -32.42 3.78 -15.18
CA PHE A 84 -33.52 3.80 -14.23
C PHE A 84 -33.20 2.90 -13.04
N GLN A 85 -33.34 3.46 -11.85
CA GLN A 85 -33.08 2.79 -10.59
C GLN A 85 -34.40 2.31 -9.98
N TYR A 86 -34.41 1.04 -9.63
CA TYR A 86 -35.51 0.37 -8.97
C TYR A 86 -35.04 -0.28 -7.66
N ARG A 87 -35.95 -0.39 -6.70
CA ARG A 87 -35.77 -1.16 -5.47
C ARG A 87 -36.63 -2.40 -5.54
N ILE A 88 -36.04 -3.54 -5.21
CA ILE A 88 -36.74 -4.81 -5.09
C ILE A 88 -36.95 -5.12 -3.61
N ASP A 89 -38.20 -5.30 -3.23
CA ASP A 89 -38.60 -5.83 -1.93
C ASP A 89 -39.33 -7.18 -2.17
N VAL A 90 -39.10 -8.17 -1.32
CA VAL A 90 -39.69 -9.51 -1.47
C VAL A 90 -40.36 -9.94 -0.17
N GLU A 91 -41.56 -10.50 -0.28
CA GLU A 91 -42.35 -11.05 0.82
C GLU A 91 -42.62 -12.56 0.58
N PRO A 92 -42.29 -13.45 1.52
CA PRO A 92 -41.57 -13.19 2.78
C PRO A 92 -40.12 -12.72 2.55
N ILE A 93 -39.54 -12.04 3.55
CA ILE A 93 -38.17 -11.51 3.46
C ILE A 93 -37.18 -12.64 3.22
N ILE A 94 -36.39 -12.50 2.16
CA ILE A 94 -35.33 -13.46 1.82
C ILE A 94 -34.02 -13.03 2.47
N GLU A 95 -33.51 -13.88 3.37
CA GLU A 95 -32.18 -13.68 3.95
C GLU A 95 -31.05 -14.26 3.09
N ASP A 96 -31.35 -15.29 2.31
CA ASP A 96 -30.38 -15.92 1.41
C ASP A 96 -30.17 -15.08 0.15
N VAL A 97 -29.03 -14.40 0.09
CA VAL A 97 -28.64 -13.58 -1.07
C VAL A 97 -28.63 -14.41 -2.37
N GLY A 98 -28.19 -15.66 -2.32
CA GLY A 98 -28.14 -16.52 -3.50
C GLY A 98 -29.53 -16.82 -4.06
N LEU A 99 -30.50 -17.08 -3.18
CA LEU A 99 -31.90 -17.25 -3.57
C LEU A 99 -32.46 -15.95 -4.16
N MET A 100 -32.18 -14.80 -3.54
CA MET A 100 -32.61 -13.51 -4.06
C MET A 100 -32.11 -13.27 -5.50
N TYR A 101 -30.82 -13.53 -5.77
CA TYR A 101 -30.27 -13.43 -7.13
C TYR A 101 -30.92 -14.43 -8.09
N ALA A 102 -31.24 -15.65 -7.65
CA ALA A 102 -31.88 -16.67 -8.48
C ALA A 102 -33.31 -16.26 -8.86
N LEU A 103 -34.10 -15.74 -7.91
CA LEU A 103 -35.45 -15.25 -8.17
C LEU A 103 -35.44 -14.06 -9.13
N VAL A 104 -34.56 -13.06 -8.93
CA VAL A 104 -34.44 -11.94 -9.87
C VAL A 104 -34.03 -12.43 -11.26
N LYS A 105 -33.11 -13.40 -11.33
CA LYS A 105 -32.69 -14.02 -12.60
C LYS A 105 -33.83 -14.72 -13.33
N SER A 106 -34.75 -15.37 -12.61
CA SER A 106 -35.93 -16.00 -13.22
C SER A 106 -36.84 -14.98 -13.94
N GLN A 107 -36.79 -13.72 -13.52
CA GLN A 107 -37.58 -12.63 -14.12
C GLN A 107 -36.87 -11.91 -15.27
N GLY A 108 -35.74 -12.46 -15.76
CA GLY A 108 -35.02 -11.94 -16.92
C GLY A 108 -35.90 -11.64 -18.16
N PRO A 109 -36.89 -12.47 -18.53
CA PRO A 109 -37.79 -12.17 -19.65
C PRO A 109 -38.63 -10.91 -19.47
N VAL A 110 -38.98 -10.57 -18.22
CA VAL A 110 -39.79 -9.39 -17.88
C VAL A 110 -38.90 -8.15 -17.75
N LEU A 111 -37.74 -8.30 -17.12
CA LEU A 111 -36.83 -7.20 -16.81
C LEU A 111 -35.94 -6.84 -18.01
N GLY A 112 -35.74 -7.75 -18.95
CA GLY A 112 -34.68 -7.67 -19.94
C GLY A 112 -33.28 -7.78 -19.29
N PRO A 113 -32.22 -7.35 -19.97
CA PRO A 113 -30.89 -7.28 -19.36
C PRO A 113 -30.84 -6.22 -18.24
N TYR A 114 -30.23 -6.57 -17.11
CA TYR A 114 -30.23 -5.75 -15.91
C TYR A 114 -28.91 -5.86 -15.13
N ILE A 115 -28.66 -4.88 -14.28
CA ILE A 115 -27.67 -5.00 -13.19
C ILE A 115 -28.43 -5.03 -11.87
N PHE A 116 -28.20 -6.07 -11.07
CA PHE A 116 -28.80 -6.22 -9.74
C PHE A 116 -27.70 -6.29 -8.69
N GLU A 117 -27.78 -5.42 -7.69
CA GLU A 117 -26.86 -5.40 -6.56
C GLU A 117 -27.60 -5.15 -5.24
N GLY A 118 -27.55 -6.14 -4.35
CA GLY A 118 -28.16 -6.06 -3.03
C GLY A 118 -29.68 -6.08 -3.13
N THR A 119 -30.29 -4.90 -3.08
CA THR A 119 -31.74 -4.68 -3.26
C THR A 119 -32.04 -3.70 -4.40
N MET A 120 -31.00 -3.21 -5.08
CA MET A 120 -31.13 -2.23 -6.16
C MET A 120 -31.03 -2.92 -7.51
N LEU A 121 -31.93 -2.55 -8.41
CA LEU A 121 -32.01 -2.99 -9.78
C LEU A 121 -31.82 -1.78 -10.69
N PHE A 122 -30.94 -1.92 -11.69
CA PHE A 122 -30.64 -0.91 -12.68
C PHE A 122 -31.05 -1.41 -14.05
N LEU A 123 -31.93 -0.67 -14.71
CA LEU A 123 -32.45 -0.98 -16.03
C LEU A 123 -32.16 0.16 -17.00
N TYR A 124 -31.74 -0.19 -18.21
CA TYR A 124 -31.59 0.78 -19.28
C TYR A 124 -32.95 1.28 -19.78
N ASN A 125 -33.91 0.36 -19.95
CA ASN A 125 -35.27 0.69 -20.37
C ASN A 125 -36.17 0.88 -19.15
N LYS A 126 -36.96 1.96 -19.13
CA LYS A 126 -37.95 2.19 -18.07
C LYS A 126 -39.05 1.12 -18.15
N LEU A 127 -39.41 0.52 -17.01
CA LEU A 127 -40.61 -0.30 -16.89
C LEU A 127 -41.86 0.53 -17.15
N ARG A 128 -42.91 -0.11 -17.70
CA ARG A 128 -44.18 0.55 -18.03
C ARG A 128 -44.90 1.13 -16.79
N SER A 129 -44.75 0.47 -15.65
CA SER A 129 -45.30 0.91 -14.36
C SER A 129 -44.17 1.27 -13.41
N ASP A 130 -44.37 2.32 -12.61
CA ASP A 130 -43.44 2.70 -11.54
C ASP A 130 -43.44 1.67 -10.39
N VAL A 131 -44.48 0.82 -10.30
CA VAL A 131 -44.55 -0.31 -9.38
C VAL A 131 -44.95 -1.56 -10.15
N LEU A 132 -44.11 -2.59 -10.10
CA LEU A 132 -44.39 -3.90 -10.68
C LEU A 132 -44.42 -4.93 -9.54
N GLU A 133 -45.55 -5.64 -9.41
CA GLU A 133 -45.70 -6.73 -8.44
C GLU A 133 -45.76 -8.06 -9.20
N LEU A 134 -44.90 -9.01 -8.81
CA LEU A 134 -44.78 -10.33 -9.43
C LEU A 134 -44.95 -11.39 -8.34
N GLN A 135 -45.69 -12.44 -8.65
CA GLN A 135 -45.65 -13.68 -7.87
C GLN A 135 -44.67 -14.64 -8.52
N ILE A 136 -43.65 -15.04 -7.77
CA ILE A 136 -42.56 -15.88 -8.24
C ILE A 136 -42.54 -17.16 -7.43
N ARG A 137 -42.60 -18.30 -8.10
CA ARG A 137 -42.46 -19.61 -7.48
C ARG A 137 -40.99 -20.02 -7.53
N ASP A 138 -40.42 -20.40 -6.39
CA ASP A 138 -39.09 -21.02 -6.37
C ASP A 138 -39.20 -22.44 -6.96
N PRO A 139 -38.53 -22.75 -8.08
CA PRO A 139 -38.62 -24.06 -8.72
C PRO A 139 -38.04 -25.20 -7.87
N ARG A 140 -37.28 -24.91 -6.80
CA ARG A 140 -36.68 -25.94 -5.94
C ARG A 140 -37.54 -26.32 -4.75
N THR A 141 -38.17 -25.31 -4.14
CA THR A 141 -38.94 -25.47 -2.89
C THR A 141 -40.44 -25.30 -3.10
N GLU A 142 -40.85 -24.89 -4.29
CA GLU A 142 -42.23 -24.53 -4.67
C GLU A 142 -42.83 -23.35 -3.88
N ASN A 143 -42.07 -22.72 -3.00
CA ASN A 143 -42.50 -21.57 -2.22
C ASN A 143 -42.85 -20.38 -3.12
N LEU A 144 -43.93 -19.69 -2.77
CA LEU A 144 -44.40 -18.48 -3.44
C LEU A 144 -43.83 -17.23 -2.78
N TYR A 145 -43.25 -16.36 -3.60
CA TYR A 145 -42.69 -15.08 -3.19
C TYR A 145 -43.40 -13.95 -3.93
N LYS A 146 -43.82 -12.91 -3.20
CA LYS A 146 -44.31 -11.67 -3.79
C LYS A 146 -43.15 -10.70 -3.93
N MET A 147 -42.70 -10.47 -5.16
CA MET A 147 -41.63 -9.52 -5.49
C MET A 147 -42.24 -8.19 -5.94
N LYS A 148 -41.91 -7.11 -5.23
CA LYS A 148 -42.32 -5.75 -5.54
C LYS A 148 -41.12 -4.94 -6.02
N ILE A 149 -41.19 -4.47 -7.26
CA ILE A 149 -40.16 -3.68 -7.92
C ILE A 149 -40.68 -2.25 -8.05
N ARG A 150 -40.04 -1.30 -7.36
CA ARG A 150 -40.46 0.10 -7.29
C ARG A 150 -39.43 1.02 -7.93
N HIS A 151 -39.85 1.91 -8.81
CA HIS A 151 -39.00 2.97 -9.34
C HIS A 151 -38.61 3.93 -8.20
N VAL A 152 -37.32 4.20 -8.04
CA VAL A 152 -36.78 5.06 -6.98
C VAL A 152 -36.13 6.31 -7.55
N GLY A 153 -35.68 6.28 -8.80
CA GLY A 153 -35.09 7.44 -9.43
C GLY A 153 -34.39 7.13 -10.74
N THR A 154 -33.76 8.15 -11.29
CA THR A 154 -32.96 8.07 -12.52
C THR A 154 -31.52 8.45 -12.21
N VAL A 155 -30.58 7.66 -12.72
CA VAL A 155 -29.15 7.85 -12.52
C VAL A 155 -28.57 8.42 -13.79
N ASP A 156 -27.99 9.62 -13.69
CA ASP A 156 -27.10 10.14 -14.71
C ASP A 156 -25.81 9.31 -14.71
N MET A 157 -25.45 8.76 -15.87
CA MET A 157 -24.25 7.95 -16.02
C MET A 157 -22.96 8.77 -15.80
N GLN A 158 -23.00 10.10 -15.87
CA GLN A 158 -21.87 10.97 -15.51
C GLN A 158 -21.62 11.04 -14.00
N SER A 159 -22.62 10.71 -13.17
CA SER A 159 -22.49 10.75 -11.72
C SER A 159 -21.56 9.65 -11.17
N THR A 160 -21.13 9.81 -9.91
CA THR A 160 -20.41 8.77 -9.15
C THR A 160 -21.13 7.42 -9.16
N MET A 161 -22.47 7.45 -9.12
CA MET A 161 -23.29 6.26 -9.17
C MET A 161 -23.31 5.64 -10.58
N GLY A 162 -23.29 6.46 -11.63
CA GLY A 162 -23.08 6.02 -13.00
C GLY A 162 -21.76 5.27 -13.19
N LEU A 163 -20.66 5.78 -12.65
CA LEU A 163 -19.35 5.11 -12.68
C LEU A 163 -19.37 3.77 -11.93
N MET A 164 -20.14 3.65 -10.85
CA MET A 164 -20.35 2.38 -10.15
C MET A 164 -21.08 1.37 -11.05
N ILE A 165 -22.13 1.80 -11.76
CA ILE A 165 -22.86 0.98 -12.72
C ILE A 165 -21.93 0.50 -13.84
N LEU A 166 -21.08 1.38 -14.39
CA LEU A 166 -20.08 0.99 -15.40
C LEU A 166 -19.10 -0.07 -14.86
N ASN A 167 -18.64 0.05 -13.60
CA ASN A 167 -17.81 -0.99 -12.98
C ASN A 167 -18.55 -2.32 -12.81
N LEU A 168 -19.85 -2.28 -12.52
CA LEU A 168 -20.70 -3.48 -12.42
C LEU A 168 -20.89 -4.15 -13.78
N MET A 169 -21.21 -3.36 -14.80
CA MET A 169 -21.29 -3.78 -16.20
C MET A 169 -19.99 -4.46 -16.63
N GLN A 170 -18.84 -3.84 -16.36
CA GLN A 170 -17.55 -4.42 -16.71
C GLN A 170 -17.30 -5.76 -16.02
N ARG A 171 -17.74 -5.94 -14.77
CA ARG A 171 -17.65 -7.25 -14.10
C ARG A 171 -18.55 -8.30 -14.74
N GLN A 172 -19.75 -7.91 -15.16
CA GLN A 172 -20.64 -8.81 -15.90
C GLN A 172 -20.01 -9.25 -17.22
N ALA A 173 -19.42 -8.32 -17.99
CA ALA A 173 -18.66 -8.63 -19.20
C ALA A 173 -17.48 -9.57 -18.90
N MET A 174 -16.71 -9.32 -17.84
CA MET A 174 -15.58 -10.18 -17.43
C MET A 174 -15.99 -11.59 -17.02
N ASN A 175 -17.17 -11.76 -16.39
CA ASN A 175 -17.67 -13.09 -16.00
C ASN A 175 -17.96 -13.97 -17.23
N SER A 176 -18.30 -13.38 -18.38
CA SER A 176 -18.51 -14.12 -19.63
C SER A 176 -17.22 -14.78 -20.15
N LEU A 177 -16.05 -14.30 -19.73
CA LEU A 177 -14.75 -14.83 -20.14
C LEU A 177 -14.36 -16.13 -19.41
N GLN A 178 -15.23 -16.70 -18.57
CA GLN A 178 -14.97 -17.90 -17.75
C GLN A 178 -13.75 -17.76 -16.83
N LEU A 179 -13.52 -16.54 -16.31
CA LEU A 179 -12.45 -16.27 -15.37
C LEU A 179 -12.87 -16.62 -13.94
N LEU A 180 -11.92 -17.11 -13.14
CA LEU A 180 -12.09 -17.32 -11.71
C LEU A 180 -12.02 -15.99 -10.98
N VAL A 181 -13.11 -15.63 -10.31
CA VAL A 181 -13.13 -14.45 -9.43
C VAL A 181 -12.53 -14.83 -8.08
N MET A 182 -11.38 -14.23 -7.74
CA MET A 182 -10.79 -14.35 -6.41
C MET A 182 -10.68 -12.96 -5.79
N ASN A 183 -11.41 -12.75 -4.68
CA ASN A 183 -11.62 -11.44 -4.07
C ASN A 183 -12.29 -10.43 -5.02
N ARG A 184 -11.50 -9.50 -5.59
CA ARG A 184 -11.96 -8.44 -6.49
C ARG A 184 -11.27 -8.52 -7.87
N HIS A 185 -10.59 -9.62 -8.15
CA HIS A 185 -9.76 -9.77 -9.34
C HIS A 185 -10.16 -11.04 -10.09
N HIS A 186 -9.91 -11.05 -11.40
CA HIS A 186 -10.30 -12.13 -12.30
C HIS A 186 -9.04 -12.86 -12.76
N PHE A 187 -8.99 -14.17 -12.55
CA PHE A 187 -7.84 -15.00 -12.85
C PHE A 187 -8.21 -16.06 -13.88
N ASP A 188 -7.30 -16.36 -14.79
CA ASP A 188 -7.53 -17.34 -15.84
C ASP A 188 -6.98 -18.72 -15.42
N PRO A 189 -7.83 -19.69 -15.05
CA PRO A 189 -7.38 -21.04 -14.72
C PRO A 189 -6.83 -21.80 -15.93
N LYS A 190 -7.26 -21.48 -17.15
CA LYS A 190 -6.82 -22.17 -18.38
C LYS A 190 -5.40 -21.77 -18.74
N ALA A 191 -5.00 -20.55 -18.41
CA ALA A 191 -3.65 -20.01 -18.65
C ALA A 191 -2.72 -20.18 -17.43
N LYS A 192 -3.01 -21.08 -16.50
CA LYS A 192 -2.16 -21.30 -15.32
C LYS A 192 -0.77 -21.83 -15.72
N ILE A 193 0.24 -21.37 -15.00
CA ILE A 193 1.63 -21.78 -15.20
C ILE A 193 2.02 -22.67 -14.03
N SER A 194 2.44 -23.90 -14.30
CA SER A 194 2.88 -24.84 -13.27
C SER A 194 4.39 -24.68 -12.99
N ILE A 195 4.77 -24.65 -11.72
CA ILE A 195 6.15 -24.67 -11.24
C ILE A 195 6.29 -25.92 -10.35
N PRO A 196 6.41 -27.11 -10.96
CA PRO A 196 6.32 -28.38 -10.26
C PRO A 196 7.44 -28.58 -9.24
N GLN A 197 8.65 -28.07 -9.50
CA GLN A 197 9.79 -28.20 -8.58
C GLN A 197 9.54 -27.58 -7.18
N TYR A 198 8.54 -26.70 -7.06
CA TYR A 198 8.18 -26.04 -5.80
C TYR A 198 6.72 -26.25 -5.40
N ASN A 199 5.99 -27.17 -6.06
CA ASN A 199 4.56 -27.41 -5.80
C ASN A 199 3.71 -26.13 -5.90
N LEU A 200 3.95 -25.33 -6.95
CA LEU A 200 3.26 -24.06 -7.16
C LEU A 200 2.56 -23.99 -8.52
N GLU A 201 1.44 -23.28 -8.55
CA GLU A 201 0.78 -22.83 -9.77
C GLU A 201 0.61 -21.30 -9.71
N LEU A 202 0.92 -20.63 -10.82
CA LEU A 202 0.69 -19.20 -11.02
C LEU A 202 -0.52 -19.00 -11.93
N TYR A 203 -1.54 -18.33 -11.41
CA TYR A 203 -2.74 -18.00 -12.17
C TYR A 203 -2.60 -16.56 -12.65
N PRO A 204 -2.42 -16.30 -13.96
CA PRO A 204 -2.44 -14.95 -14.49
C PRO A 204 -3.85 -14.37 -14.36
N GLY A 205 -3.95 -13.06 -14.19
CA GLY A 205 -5.23 -12.39 -14.02
C GLY A 205 -5.17 -10.90 -14.27
N TYR A 206 -6.31 -10.26 -14.06
CA TYR A 206 -6.56 -8.87 -14.38
C TYR A 206 -7.19 -8.15 -13.19
N ILE A 207 -6.63 -6.99 -12.89
CA ILE A 207 -7.22 -5.99 -12.01
C ILE A 207 -7.81 -4.92 -12.92
N THR A 208 -9.11 -4.69 -12.81
CA THR A 208 -9.83 -3.73 -13.65
C THR A 208 -10.52 -2.68 -12.78
N SER A 209 -10.53 -1.43 -13.26
CA SER A 209 -11.29 -0.36 -12.64
C SER A 209 -11.66 0.70 -13.67
N ILE A 210 -12.94 1.11 -13.67
CA ILE A 210 -13.42 2.23 -14.47
C ILE A 210 -13.50 3.46 -13.58
N ARG A 211 -12.98 4.59 -14.06
CA ARG A 211 -13.09 5.89 -13.40
C ARG A 211 -13.27 7.01 -14.42
N GLN A 212 -13.87 8.10 -13.98
CA GLN A 212 -13.75 9.39 -14.67
C GLN A 212 -12.32 9.87 -14.49
N HIS A 213 -11.70 10.30 -15.59
CA HIS A 213 -10.42 11.01 -15.60
C HIS A 213 -10.64 12.43 -16.14
N GLU A 214 -9.57 13.16 -16.45
CA GLU A 214 -9.63 14.61 -16.79
C GLU A 214 -10.73 14.96 -17.80
N LYS A 215 -10.89 14.13 -18.82
CA LYS A 215 -11.91 14.34 -19.88
C LYS A 215 -12.73 13.07 -20.13
N ASP A 216 -12.04 11.93 -20.20
CA ASP A 216 -12.62 10.67 -20.61
C ASP A 216 -12.93 9.75 -19.42
N VAL A 217 -13.89 8.84 -19.61
CA VAL A 217 -14.05 7.66 -18.76
C VAL A 217 -13.07 6.60 -19.26
N LEU A 218 -12.17 6.15 -18.38
CA LEU A 218 -11.13 5.17 -18.76
C LEU A 218 -11.25 3.89 -17.94
N LEU A 219 -11.05 2.75 -18.61
CA LEU A 219 -10.88 1.44 -18.02
C LEU A 219 -9.37 1.18 -17.81
N CYS A 220 -8.92 1.23 -16.55
CA CYS A 220 -7.58 0.75 -16.19
C CYS A 220 -7.57 -0.78 -16.17
N VAL A 221 -6.56 -1.39 -16.78
CA VAL A 221 -6.34 -2.84 -16.76
C VAL A 221 -4.90 -3.13 -16.34
N GLU A 222 -4.71 -3.79 -15.21
CA GLU A 222 -3.39 -4.21 -14.74
C GLU A 222 -3.28 -5.73 -14.67
N LEU A 223 -2.17 -6.26 -15.19
CA LEU A 223 -1.86 -7.68 -15.13
C LEU A 223 -1.40 -8.05 -13.72
N THR A 224 -1.95 -9.14 -13.20
CA THR A 224 -1.63 -9.66 -11.87
C THR A 224 -1.46 -11.17 -11.88
N TYR A 225 -0.87 -11.71 -10.82
CA TYR A 225 -0.70 -13.14 -10.63
C TYR A 225 -1.15 -13.57 -9.26
N ARG A 226 -1.85 -14.70 -9.19
CA ARG A 226 -2.14 -15.39 -7.93
C ARG A 226 -1.27 -16.63 -7.83
N VAL A 227 -0.50 -16.71 -6.74
CA VAL A 227 0.29 -17.91 -6.41
C VAL A 227 -0.57 -18.84 -5.57
N LEU A 228 -0.78 -20.06 -6.07
CA LEU A 228 -1.45 -21.15 -5.37
C LEU A 228 -0.48 -22.31 -5.18
N ARG A 229 -0.56 -22.99 -4.03
CA ARG A 229 0.20 -24.23 -3.84
C ARG A 229 -0.59 -25.40 -4.39
N THR A 230 0.09 -26.36 -5.01
CA THR A 230 -0.53 -27.61 -5.45
C THR A 230 -0.81 -28.53 -4.27
N ASP A 231 0.01 -28.44 -3.22
CA ASP A 231 -0.15 -29.20 -1.98
C ASP A 231 -1.47 -28.83 -1.26
N THR A 232 -2.23 -29.87 -0.92
CA THR A 232 -3.43 -29.74 -0.08
C THR A 232 -3.03 -29.52 1.37
N VAL A 233 -3.94 -28.94 2.15
CA VAL A 233 -3.76 -28.81 3.60
C VAL A 233 -3.67 -30.20 4.25
N TYR A 234 -4.32 -31.21 3.66
CA TYR A 234 -4.18 -32.61 4.07
C TYR A 234 -2.75 -33.12 3.96
N LYS A 235 -2.05 -32.88 2.84
CA LYS A 235 -0.65 -33.31 2.69
C LYS A 235 0.23 -32.69 3.78
N MET A 236 0.03 -31.40 4.07
CA MET A 236 0.73 -30.73 5.16
C MET A 236 0.42 -31.34 6.53
N LEU A 237 -0.81 -31.78 6.77
CA LEU A 237 -1.18 -32.52 7.97
C LEU A 237 -0.43 -33.88 8.03
N SER A 238 -0.41 -34.63 6.93
CA SER A 238 0.30 -35.91 6.84
C SER A 238 1.80 -35.75 7.09
N ASP A 239 2.42 -34.72 6.51
CA ASP A 239 3.84 -34.41 6.72
C ASP A 239 4.13 -34.14 8.21
N GLN A 240 3.24 -33.43 8.92
CA GLN A 240 3.39 -33.20 10.37
C GLN A 240 3.16 -34.44 11.21
N ARG A 241 2.29 -35.37 10.79
CA ARG A 241 2.09 -36.67 11.47
C ARG A 241 3.36 -37.53 11.44
N ASN A 242 4.18 -37.38 10.40
CA ASN A 242 5.43 -38.14 10.23
C ASN A 242 6.60 -37.57 11.04
N VAL A 243 6.45 -36.40 11.68
CA VAL A 243 7.49 -35.80 12.54
C VAL A 243 7.25 -36.22 14.00
N PRO A 244 8.27 -36.76 14.71
CA PRO A 244 8.15 -37.11 16.12
C PRO A 244 7.74 -35.92 17.00
N GLY A 245 6.70 -36.09 17.82
CA GLY A 245 6.22 -35.08 18.79
C GLY A 245 4.72 -34.79 18.71
N ALA A 246 4.28 -33.69 19.33
CA ALA A 246 2.88 -33.26 19.36
C ALA A 246 2.42 -32.68 18.01
N TYR A 247 2.16 -33.55 17.03
CA TYR A 247 1.81 -33.16 15.66
C TYR A 247 0.57 -32.25 15.59
N LYS A 248 -0.42 -32.44 16.48
CA LYS A 248 -1.65 -31.63 16.53
C LYS A 248 -1.34 -30.16 16.80
N GLU A 249 -0.51 -29.90 17.81
CA GLU A 249 -0.08 -28.54 18.18
C GLU A 249 0.82 -27.91 17.11
N ASN A 250 1.73 -28.70 16.54
CA ASN A 250 2.58 -28.24 15.44
C ASN A 250 1.77 -27.85 14.21
N PHE A 251 0.75 -28.64 13.86
CA PHE A 251 -0.16 -28.35 12.76
C PHE A 251 -1.00 -27.10 13.05
N LYS A 252 -1.62 -26.99 14.23
CA LYS A 252 -2.38 -25.79 14.65
C LYS A 252 -1.54 -24.52 14.54
N ARG A 253 -0.33 -24.53 15.09
CA ARG A 253 0.60 -23.38 15.05
C ARG A 253 0.94 -22.93 13.63
N THR A 254 0.96 -23.86 12.67
CA THR A 254 1.33 -23.55 11.29
C THR A 254 0.14 -23.11 10.44
N ILE A 255 -1.05 -23.70 10.66
CA ILE A 255 -2.23 -23.44 9.83
C ILE A 255 -3.08 -22.26 10.33
N ILE A 256 -3.15 -22.02 11.64
CA ILE A 256 -3.97 -20.94 12.21
C ILE A 256 -3.48 -19.58 11.72
N GLY A 257 -4.40 -18.74 11.26
CA GLY A 257 -4.13 -17.44 10.68
C GLY A 257 -3.83 -17.47 9.18
N SER A 258 -3.59 -18.63 8.59
CA SER A 258 -3.38 -18.80 7.14
C SER A 258 -4.68 -18.67 6.35
N VAL A 259 -4.57 -18.34 5.07
CA VAL A 259 -5.70 -18.30 4.13
C VAL A 259 -5.62 -19.47 3.18
N VAL A 260 -6.65 -20.31 3.20
CA VAL A 260 -6.79 -21.49 2.32
C VAL A 260 -7.82 -21.21 1.24
N MET A 261 -7.68 -21.84 0.08
CA MET A 261 -8.65 -21.81 -1.01
C MET A 261 -9.27 -23.20 -1.19
N CYS A 262 -10.58 -23.26 -1.21
CA CYS A 262 -11.32 -24.49 -1.48
C CYS A 262 -11.26 -24.82 -2.98
N THR A 263 -10.93 -26.07 -3.32
CA THR A 263 -10.78 -26.50 -4.72
C THR A 263 -12.10 -26.62 -5.47
N TYR A 264 -13.20 -26.89 -4.76
CA TYR A 264 -14.53 -27.13 -5.33
C TYR A 264 -15.30 -25.86 -5.70
N ASN A 265 -14.95 -24.68 -5.16
CA ASN A 265 -15.64 -23.43 -5.45
C ASN A 265 -14.73 -22.19 -5.48
N SER A 266 -13.41 -22.37 -5.37
CA SER A 266 -12.40 -21.30 -5.32
C SER A 266 -12.61 -20.24 -4.24
N LYS A 267 -13.49 -20.46 -3.26
CA LYS A 267 -13.66 -19.56 -2.12
C LYS A 267 -12.46 -19.66 -1.19
N SER A 268 -12.04 -18.52 -0.65
CA SER A 268 -10.93 -18.45 0.30
C SER A 268 -11.42 -18.17 1.71
N TYR A 269 -10.84 -18.85 2.69
CA TYR A 269 -11.19 -18.73 4.10
C TYR A 269 -9.94 -18.53 4.94
N LYS A 270 -10.03 -17.69 5.97
CA LYS A 270 -8.98 -17.56 6.98
C LYS A 270 -9.21 -18.59 8.07
N ILE A 271 -8.23 -19.44 8.32
CA ILE A 271 -8.32 -20.46 9.36
C ILE A 271 -8.12 -19.80 10.72
N THR A 272 -9.03 -20.08 11.66
CA THR A 272 -8.99 -19.58 13.03
C THR A 272 -8.69 -20.69 14.03
N ASP A 273 -9.08 -21.93 13.73
CA ASP A 273 -8.75 -23.10 14.55
C ASP A 273 -8.77 -24.38 13.70
N VAL A 274 -8.43 -25.51 14.32
CA VAL A 274 -8.58 -26.87 13.79
C VAL A 274 -9.33 -27.71 14.81
N ASP A 275 -10.43 -28.31 14.37
CA ASP A 275 -11.23 -29.23 15.15
C ASP A 275 -10.80 -30.68 14.83
N PHE A 276 -10.29 -31.38 15.84
CA PHE A 276 -9.84 -32.76 15.73
C PHE A 276 -10.91 -33.78 16.12
N ASN A 277 -12.05 -33.33 16.66
CA ASN A 277 -13.14 -34.20 17.10
C ASN A 277 -14.18 -34.39 16.01
N THR A 278 -14.39 -33.37 15.18
CA THR A 278 -15.24 -33.47 13.98
C THR A 278 -14.43 -33.98 12.80
N THR A 279 -15.00 -34.92 12.05
CA THR A 279 -14.38 -35.51 10.84
C THR A 279 -15.34 -35.43 9.65
N PRO A 280 -14.89 -35.70 8.40
CA PRO A 280 -15.79 -35.79 7.26
C PRO A 280 -16.95 -36.77 7.42
N SER A 281 -16.81 -37.82 8.24
CA SER A 281 -17.89 -38.75 8.57
C SER A 281 -18.93 -38.19 9.54
N SER A 282 -18.61 -37.12 10.27
CA SER A 282 -19.57 -36.45 11.15
C SER A 282 -20.69 -35.78 10.33
N SER A 283 -21.86 -35.64 10.96
CA SER A 283 -23.03 -34.98 10.36
C SER A 283 -23.20 -33.55 10.84
N PHE A 284 -23.82 -32.73 10.00
CA PHE A 284 -24.28 -31.40 10.34
C PHE A 284 -25.72 -31.21 9.88
N SER A 285 -26.44 -30.32 10.57
CA SER A 285 -27.82 -29.99 10.20
C SER A 285 -27.83 -29.07 8.98
N LYS A 286 -28.55 -29.50 7.95
CA LYS A 286 -28.92 -28.67 6.80
C LYS A 286 -29.91 -27.58 7.23
N LYS A 287 -30.05 -26.56 6.39
CA LYS A 287 -31.05 -25.48 6.59
C LYS A 287 -32.49 -25.97 6.52
N ASP A 288 -32.75 -27.11 5.87
CA ASP A 288 -34.07 -27.75 5.75
C ASP A 288 -34.42 -28.62 6.99
N GLY A 289 -33.54 -28.66 8.00
CA GLY A 289 -33.72 -29.47 9.21
C GLY A 289 -33.22 -30.91 9.10
N GLY A 290 -32.81 -31.37 7.91
CA GLY A 290 -32.23 -32.70 7.72
C GLY A 290 -30.77 -32.80 8.20
N SER A 291 -30.32 -33.99 8.59
CA SER A 291 -28.92 -34.25 8.94
C SER A 291 -28.20 -34.90 7.76
N ILE A 292 -26.98 -34.42 7.45
CA ILE A 292 -26.14 -34.99 6.38
C ILE A 292 -24.68 -35.03 6.82
N THR A 293 -23.95 -36.06 6.41
CA THR A 293 -22.50 -36.13 6.62
C THR A 293 -21.78 -35.14 5.71
N PHE A 294 -20.61 -34.63 6.12
CA PHE A 294 -19.80 -33.79 5.23
C PHE A 294 -19.44 -34.54 3.93
N MET A 295 -19.10 -35.83 4.03
CA MET A 295 -18.83 -36.68 2.86
C MET A 295 -19.98 -36.71 1.87
N GLN A 296 -21.20 -36.98 2.34
CA GLN A 296 -22.36 -37.06 1.46
C GLN A 296 -22.69 -35.69 0.87
N TYR A 297 -22.60 -34.62 1.67
CA TYR A 297 -22.81 -33.25 1.19
C TYR A 297 -21.86 -32.87 0.04
N PHE A 298 -20.56 -33.16 0.18
CA PHE A 298 -19.58 -32.85 -0.87
C PHE A 298 -19.76 -33.72 -2.12
N LYS A 299 -20.22 -34.97 -1.95
CA LYS A 299 -20.56 -35.85 -3.07
C LYS A 299 -21.79 -35.35 -3.82
N ASP A 300 -22.87 -35.03 -3.12
CA ASP A 300 -24.14 -34.59 -3.73
C ASP A 300 -24.01 -33.21 -4.37
N THR A 301 -23.33 -32.27 -3.70
CA THR A 301 -23.32 -30.86 -4.11
C THR A 301 -22.25 -30.55 -5.14
N TYR A 302 -21.06 -31.16 -5.02
CA TYR A 302 -19.89 -30.82 -5.83
C TYR A 302 -19.36 -32.01 -6.63
N ASN A 303 -19.96 -33.20 -6.50
CA ASN A 303 -19.46 -34.46 -7.05
C ASN A 303 -18.00 -34.76 -6.65
N VAL A 304 -17.65 -34.46 -5.40
CA VAL A 304 -16.31 -34.69 -4.85
C VAL A 304 -16.34 -35.83 -3.84
N THR A 305 -15.50 -36.84 -4.04
CA THR A 305 -15.30 -37.93 -3.08
C THR A 305 -14.13 -37.58 -2.15
N ILE A 306 -14.37 -37.57 -0.84
CA ILE A 306 -13.34 -37.40 0.20
C ILE A 306 -12.69 -38.76 0.47
N ARG A 307 -11.35 -38.82 0.50
CA ARG A 307 -10.60 -40.08 0.59
C ARG A 307 -10.26 -40.47 2.02
N ASP A 308 -9.94 -39.51 2.89
CA ASP A 308 -9.70 -39.76 4.32
C ASP A 308 -10.94 -39.34 5.13
N PRO A 309 -11.78 -40.28 5.60
CA PRO A 309 -12.97 -39.98 6.37
C PRO A 309 -12.68 -39.47 7.79
N MET A 310 -11.47 -39.71 8.31
CA MET A 310 -11.07 -39.46 9.70
C MET A 310 -10.12 -38.27 9.84
N GLN A 311 -9.88 -37.53 8.76
CA GLN A 311 -9.11 -36.29 8.84
C GLN A 311 -9.83 -35.24 9.71
N PRO A 312 -9.09 -34.39 10.44
CA PRO A 312 -9.68 -33.30 11.21
C PRO A 312 -10.29 -32.23 10.29
N MET A 313 -11.11 -31.34 10.86
CA MET A 313 -11.74 -30.24 10.13
C MET A 313 -11.04 -28.92 10.44
N LEU A 314 -10.88 -28.06 9.43
CA LEU A 314 -10.40 -26.69 9.62
C LEU A 314 -11.57 -25.79 10.01
N VAL A 315 -11.37 -24.90 10.97
CA VAL A 315 -12.39 -23.97 11.44
C VAL A 315 -12.10 -22.57 10.89
N SER A 316 -13.11 -21.94 10.30
CA SER A 316 -13.08 -20.52 9.94
C SER A 316 -14.22 -19.79 10.61
N THR A 317 -13.89 -18.96 11.60
CA THR A 317 -14.87 -18.13 12.30
C THR A 317 -15.33 -16.99 11.39
N PRO A 318 -16.65 -16.74 11.27
CA PRO A 318 -17.18 -15.68 10.42
C PRO A 318 -16.61 -14.30 10.81
N THR A 319 -16.15 -13.56 9.81
CA THR A 319 -15.78 -12.15 10.02
C THR A 319 -17.00 -11.29 10.35
N THR A 320 -16.81 -10.10 10.93
CA THR A 320 -17.90 -9.14 11.19
C THR A 320 -18.77 -8.88 9.95
N ARG A 321 -18.17 -8.90 8.76
CA ARG A 321 -18.88 -8.79 7.49
C ARG A 321 -19.79 -9.99 7.21
N MET A 322 -19.32 -11.20 7.51
CA MET A 322 -20.08 -12.43 7.31
C MET A 322 -21.20 -12.56 8.34
N GLN A 323 -20.94 -12.15 9.59
CA GLN A 323 -21.97 -12.06 10.64
C GLN A 323 -23.09 -11.10 10.24
N ARG A 324 -22.75 -9.92 9.70
CA ARG A 324 -23.74 -8.98 9.12
C ARG A 324 -24.51 -9.56 7.93
N SER A 325 -23.97 -10.61 7.30
CA SER A 325 -24.60 -11.33 6.19
C SER A 325 -25.37 -12.59 6.67
N GLY A 326 -25.58 -12.75 7.98
CA GLY A 326 -26.34 -13.85 8.57
C GLY A 326 -25.53 -15.12 8.89
N ILE A 327 -24.22 -15.14 8.63
CA ILE A 327 -23.37 -16.30 8.96
C ILE A 327 -22.81 -16.11 10.38
N THR A 328 -23.42 -16.78 11.35
CA THR A 328 -23.05 -16.70 12.77
C THR A 328 -22.26 -17.91 13.25
N THR A 329 -22.39 -19.06 12.60
CA THR A 329 -21.73 -20.31 12.98
C THR A 329 -20.34 -20.45 12.33
N PRO A 330 -19.38 -21.11 13.01
CA PRO A 330 -18.09 -21.45 12.43
C PRO A 330 -18.24 -22.30 11.17
N ILE A 331 -17.46 -21.99 10.13
CA ILE A 331 -17.44 -22.78 8.89
C ILE A 331 -16.38 -23.87 9.05
N LEU A 332 -16.79 -25.12 8.85
CA LEU A 332 -15.92 -26.29 8.86
C LEU A 332 -15.51 -26.65 7.43
N LEU A 333 -14.20 -26.85 7.22
CA LEU A 333 -13.62 -27.12 5.91
C LEU A 333 -12.77 -28.40 5.97
N VAL A 334 -12.86 -29.22 4.93
CA VAL A 334 -12.09 -30.47 4.82
C VAL A 334 -10.67 -30.16 4.32
N PRO A 335 -9.60 -30.51 5.05
CA PRO A 335 -8.20 -30.25 4.66
C PRO A 335 -7.83 -30.76 3.27
N GLU A 336 -8.36 -31.91 2.87
CA GLU A 336 -8.13 -32.52 1.56
C GLU A 336 -8.63 -31.64 0.41
N LEU A 337 -9.70 -30.88 0.64
CA LEU A 337 -10.33 -30.02 -0.35
C LEU A 337 -9.85 -28.56 -0.28
N CYS A 338 -8.82 -28.31 0.53
CA CYS A 338 -8.25 -26.99 0.73
C CYS A 338 -6.80 -26.94 0.25
N ARG A 339 -6.44 -25.89 -0.50
CA ARG A 339 -5.07 -25.57 -0.90
C ARG A 339 -4.58 -24.34 -0.17
N MET A 340 -3.30 -24.34 0.19
CA MET A 340 -2.65 -23.17 0.75
C MET A 340 -2.51 -22.07 -0.30
N THR A 341 -2.77 -20.82 0.08
CA THR A 341 -2.59 -19.68 -0.82
C THR A 341 -1.35 -18.86 -0.46
N GLY A 342 -0.72 -18.26 -1.48
CA GLY A 342 0.44 -17.40 -1.29
C GLY A 342 1.70 -18.14 -0.86
N ILE A 343 2.73 -17.34 -0.55
CA ILE A 343 4.11 -17.77 -0.32
C ILE A 343 4.41 -17.63 1.19
N THR A 344 4.94 -18.67 1.85
CA THR A 344 5.39 -18.57 3.26
C THR A 344 6.63 -17.68 3.38
N ASP A 345 6.97 -17.26 4.59
CA ASP A 345 8.24 -16.55 4.82
C ASP A 345 9.47 -17.43 4.53
N ALA A 346 9.39 -18.74 4.77
CA ALA A 346 10.45 -19.67 4.37
C ALA A 346 10.63 -19.70 2.84
N MET A 347 9.53 -19.79 2.09
CA MET A 347 9.54 -19.74 0.63
C MET A 347 10.04 -18.39 0.10
N ARG A 348 9.70 -17.27 0.76
CA ARG A 348 10.23 -15.94 0.39
C ARG A 348 11.74 -15.82 0.59
N LYS A 349 12.30 -16.57 1.54
CA LYS A 349 13.75 -16.61 1.80
C LYS A 349 14.49 -17.50 0.80
N ASP A 350 13.81 -18.46 0.17
CA ASP A 350 14.37 -19.27 -0.90
C ASP A 350 14.52 -18.43 -2.18
N PHE A 351 15.77 -18.12 -2.50
CA PHE A 351 16.12 -17.29 -3.64
C PHE A 351 15.83 -17.95 -4.99
N ASN A 352 15.99 -19.28 -5.10
CA ASN A 352 15.77 -20.01 -6.36
C ASN A 352 14.27 -20.10 -6.67
N LEU A 353 13.46 -20.35 -5.64
CA LEU A 353 12.01 -20.28 -5.73
C LEU A 353 11.55 -18.87 -6.16
N MET A 354 12.00 -17.83 -5.45
CA MET A 354 11.61 -16.45 -5.77
C MET A 354 12.11 -15.99 -7.13
N ARG A 355 13.21 -16.56 -7.65
CA ARG A 355 13.67 -16.36 -9.03
C ARG A 355 12.71 -17.00 -10.03
N SER A 356 12.33 -18.27 -9.84
CA SER A 356 11.37 -18.99 -10.72
C SER A 356 9.99 -18.31 -10.78
N ILE A 357 9.46 -17.97 -9.60
CA ILE A 357 8.80 -16.71 -9.25
C ILE A 357 8.80 -15.57 -10.29
N ALA A 358 9.87 -14.79 -10.15
CA ALA A 358 10.14 -13.56 -10.86
C ALA A 358 10.20 -13.74 -12.39
N ASP A 359 10.71 -14.86 -12.89
CA ASP A 359 10.87 -15.09 -14.33
C ASP A 359 9.53 -15.04 -15.07
N HIS A 360 8.45 -15.47 -14.42
CA HIS A 360 7.10 -15.42 -14.97
C HIS A 360 6.34 -14.14 -14.66
N THR A 361 6.66 -13.49 -13.53
CA THR A 361 5.89 -12.34 -13.00
C THR A 361 6.50 -10.98 -13.36
N ARG A 362 7.81 -10.91 -13.65
CA ARG A 362 8.52 -9.70 -14.09
C ARG A 362 8.42 -9.51 -15.60
N ILE A 363 7.22 -9.22 -16.05
CA ILE A 363 6.93 -8.99 -17.47
C ILE A 363 7.56 -7.66 -17.92
N GLY A 364 8.31 -7.69 -19.03
CA GLY A 364 8.82 -6.49 -19.70
C GLY A 364 7.71 -5.63 -20.30
N PRO A 365 7.98 -4.35 -20.59
CA PRO A 365 6.99 -3.40 -21.09
C PRO A 365 6.33 -3.85 -22.42
N ASP A 366 7.10 -4.31 -23.40
CA ASP A 366 6.57 -4.82 -24.68
C ASP A 366 5.60 -6.00 -24.50
N GLN A 367 6.03 -7.04 -23.78
CA GLN A 367 5.19 -8.21 -23.48
C GLN A 367 3.94 -7.85 -22.67
N ARG A 368 4.02 -6.81 -21.82
CA ARG A 368 2.86 -6.33 -21.07
C ARG A 368 1.86 -5.66 -22.00
N LEU A 369 2.30 -4.83 -22.94
CA LEU A 369 1.44 -4.21 -23.95
C LEU A 369 0.75 -5.27 -24.81
N GLU A 370 1.47 -6.30 -25.26
CA GLU A 370 0.91 -7.40 -26.04
C GLU A 370 -0.20 -8.15 -25.28
N ARG A 371 0.02 -8.44 -23.98
CA ARG A 371 -0.98 -9.13 -23.15
C ARG A 371 -2.20 -8.26 -22.85
N LEU A 372 -2.03 -6.95 -22.73
CA LEU A 372 -3.15 -6.00 -22.57
C LEU A 372 -4.00 -5.95 -23.85
N ASP A 373 -3.35 -5.91 -25.01
CA ASP A 373 -4.04 -5.94 -26.30
C ASP A 373 -4.81 -7.26 -26.51
N ARG A 374 -4.17 -8.40 -26.22
CA ARG A 374 -4.82 -9.72 -26.25
C ARG A 374 -6.03 -9.80 -25.31
N PHE A 375 -5.91 -9.23 -24.11
CA PHE A 375 -7.02 -9.15 -23.17
C PHE A 375 -8.18 -8.30 -23.72
N ASN A 376 -7.89 -7.10 -24.23
CA ASN A 376 -8.91 -6.21 -24.77
C ASN A 376 -9.65 -6.86 -25.95
N ARG A 377 -8.89 -7.47 -26.85
CA ARG A 377 -9.41 -8.24 -27.98
C ARG A 377 -10.35 -9.36 -27.53
N ARG A 378 -9.91 -10.21 -26.59
CA ARG A 378 -10.75 -11.29 -26.03
C ARG A 378 -12.03 -10.75 -25.40
N LEU A 379 -11.96 -9.62 -24.70
CA LEU A 379 -13.12 -8.98 -24.08
C LEU A 379 -14.13 -8.50 -25.14
N GLN A 380 -13.67 -7.98 -26.28
CA GLN A 380 -14.54 -7.47 -27.34
C GLN A 380 -15.06 -8.55 -28.31
N GLU A 381 -14.30 -9.63 -28.52
CA GLU A 381 -14.66 -10.71 -29.46
C GLU A 381 -15.55 -11.78 -28.84
N THR A 382 -15.59 -11.89 -27.51
CA THR A 382 -16.47 -12.86 -26.83
C THR A 382 -17.93 -12.40 -26.95
N GLY A 383 -18.78 -13.18 -27.65
CA GLY A 383 -20.17 -12.80 -27.96
C GLY A 383 -20.98 -12.31 -26.74
N ALA A 384 -20.98 -13.08 -25.65
CA ALA A 384 -21.68 -12.71 -24.42
C ALA A 384 -21.14 -11.44 -23.73
N SER A 385 -19.85 -11.11 -23.91
CA SER A 385 -19.28 -9.84 -23.43
C SER A 385 -19.74 -8.68 -24.31
N ARG A 386 -19.70 -8.86 -25.63
CA ARG A 386 -20.15 -7.87 -26.62
C ARG A 386 -21.62 -7.50 -26.45
N GLU A 387 -22.47 -8.48 -26.15
CA GLU A 387 -23.90 -8.24 -25.83
C GLU A 387 -24.08 -7.30 -24.63
N VAL A 388 -23.23 -7.41 -23.60
CA VAL A 388 -23.25 -6.50 -22.44
C VAL A 388 -22.91 -5.07 -22.88
N PHE A 389 -21.82 -4.88 -23.61
CA PHE A 389 -21.41 -3.55 -24.10
C PHE A 389 -22.48 -2.91 -25.00
N ASN A 390 -23.01 -3.68 -25.97
CA ASN A 390 -24.06 -3.25 -26.88
C ASN A 390 -25.32 -2.83 -26.14
N PHE A 391 -25.76 -3.64 -25.17
CA PHE A 391 -26.98 -3.36 -24.39
C PHE A 391 -26.86 -2.05 -23.60
N TRP A 392 -25.72 -1.85 -22.93
CA TRP A 392 -25.46 -0.63 -22.16
C TRP A 392 -25.05 0.55 -23.04
N LYS A 393 -25.06 0.41 -24.38
CA LYS A 393 -24.64 1.45 -25.34
C LYS A 393 -23.28 2.06 -24.99
N THR A 394 -22.35 1.19 -24.63
CA THR A 394 -20.97 1.53 -24.31
C THR A 394 -20.04 0.86 -25.30
N GLU A 395 -18.96 1.54 -25.66
CA GLU A 395 -17.94 0.99 -26.53
C GLU A 395 -16.55 1.17 -25.90
N LEU A 396 -15.73 0.13 -26.00
CA LEU A 396 -14.38 0.12 -25.45
C LEU A 396 -13.38 0.28 -26.59
N ASP A 397 -12.54 1.31 -26.53
CA ASP A 397 -11.52 1.55 -27.54
C ASP A 397 -10.58 0.34 -27.67
N ARG A 398 -10.28 -0.04 -28.92
CA ARG A 398 -9.31 -1.10 -29.21
C ARG A 398 -7.89 -0.67 -28.90
N ARG A 399 -7.60 0.62 -29.11
CA ARG A 399 -6.28 1.19 -28.88
C ARG A 399 -6.12 1.55 -27.41
N ILE A 400 -4.92 1.28 -26.91
CA ILE A 400 -4.50 1.71 -25.60
C ILE A 400 -4.37 3.24 -25.57
N VAL A 401 -4.64 3.87 -24.43
CA VAL A 401 -4.57 5.33 -24.29
C VAL A 401 -3.13 5.81 -24.50
N GLU A 402 -2.98 6.73 -25.45
CA GLU A 402 -1.78 7.52 -25.69
C GLU A 402 -1.96 8.90 -25.04
N LEU A 403 -0.91 9.39 -24.39
CA LEU A 403 -0.95 10.65 -23.64
C LEU A 403 0.40 11.37 -23.66
N PRO A 404 0.40 12.70 -23.60
CA PRO A 404 1.62 13.47 -23.45
C PRO A 404 2.14 13.38 -22.01
N GLY A 405 3.43 13.12 -21.87
CA GLY A 405 4.19 13.28 -20.63
C GLY A 405 5.35 14.25 -20.83
N ARG A 406 6.10 14.49 -19.75
CA ARG A 406 7.31 15.32 -19.77
C ARG A 406 8.42 14.63 -19.02
N ILE A 407 9.66 14.76 -19.49
CA ILE A 407 10.86 14.36 -18.78
C ILE A 407 11.42 15.62 -18.14
N LEU A 408 11.48 15.64 -16.80
CA LEU A 408 12.10 16.74 -16.07
C LEU A 408 13.57 16.89 -16.48
N GLU A 409 14.10 18.11 -16.33
CA GLU A 409 15.52 18.37 -16.60
C GLU A 409 16.43 17.49 -15.75
N SER A 410 17.61 17.17 -16.29
CA SER A 410 18.58 16.34 -15.58
C SER A 410 19.04 17.05 -14.31
N GLU A 411 18.88 16.37 -13.18
CA GLU A 411 19.26 16.91 -11.87
C GLU A 411 20.75 16.71 -11.59
N ILE A 412 21.27 17.54 -10.69
CA ILE A 412 22.65 17.47 -10.21
C ILE A 412 22.64 17.07 -8.74
N VAL A 413 23.49 16.10 -8.41
CA VAL A 413 23.81 15.70 -7.05
C VAL A 413 25.16 16.31 -6.68
N THR A 414 25.18 17.13 -5.63
CA THR A 414 26.39 17.79 -5.14
C THR A 414 27.01 16.96 -4.03
N MET A 415 28.22 16.47 -4.27
CA MET A 415 29.12 15.93 -3.24
C MET A 415 30.19 16.99 -2.94
N ALA A 416 31.47 16.65 -2.85
CA ALA A 416 32.53 17.66 -2.94
C ALA A 416 32.63 18.27 -4.35
N LYS A 417 32.27 17.50 -5.38
CA LYS A 417 32.07 17.95 -6.76
C LYS A 417 30.63 17.67 -7.20
N ASP A 418 30.13 18.48 -8.12
CA ASP A 418 28.83 18.28 -8.76
C ASP A 418 28.86 17.07 -9.70
N VAL A 419 27.80 16.25 -9.64
CA VAL A 419 27.66 15.02 -10.42
C VAL A 419 26.29 15.04 -11.12
N PRO A 420 26.25 14.97 -12.46
CA PRO A 420 24.99 14.81 -13.17
C PRO A 420 24.39 13.43 -12.89
N VAL A 421 23.09 13.39 -12.62
CA VAL A 421 22.36 12.15 -12.28
C VAL A 421 22.28 11.18 -13.47
N GLY A 422 22.37 11.70 -14.69
CA GLY A 422 22.31 10.92 -15.93
C GLY A 422 20.91 10.37 -16.23
N SER A 423 20.77 9.67 -17.36
CA SER A 423 19.48 9.14 -17.83
C SER A 423 18.93 7.98 -17.00
N ASP A 424 19.80 7.18 -16.37
CA ASP A 424 19.41 6.03 -15.56
C ASP A 424 19.15 6.38 -14.09
N ALA A 425 19.36 7.64 -13.72
CA ALA A 425 19.37 8.11 -12.34
C ALA A 425 20.24 7.25 -11.41
N ASP A 426 21.50 7.02 -11.81
CA ASP A 426 22.51 6.26 -11.06
C ASP A 426 23.86 6.97 -11.15
N TRP A 427 24.43 7.31 -9.99
CA TRP A 427 25.73 7.97 -9.88
C TRP A 427 26.74 7.13 -9.07
N SER A 428 26.54 5.81 -8.99
CA SER A 428 27.40 4.90 -8.21
C SER A 428 28.88 5.01 -8.58
N LYS A 429 29.19 5.28 -9.86
CA LYS A 429 30.57 5.46 -10.35
C LYS A 429 31.25 6.67 -9.71
N ALA A 430 30.51 7.75 -9.45
CA ALA A 430 31.07 8.97 -8.89
C ALA A 430 31.54 8.80 -7.44
N LEU A 431 31.08 7.76 -6.73
CA LEU A 431 31.48 7.49 -5.35
C LEU A 431 32.92 7.00 -5.21
N HIS A 432 33.57 6.59 -6.30
CA HIS A 432 34.95 6.10 -6.23
C HIS A 432 35.97 7.23 -6.04
N ASP A 433 35.72 8.39 -6.67
CA ASP A 433 36.70 9.49 -6.79
C ASP A 433 36.13 10.85 -6.34
N ASN A 434 35.02 10.84 -5.60
CA ASN A 434 34.38 12.06 -5.07
C ASN A 434 34.16 11.95 -3.56
N ARG A 435 34.59 12.97 -2.83
CA ARG A 435 34.44 13.03 -1.37
C ARG A 435 32.99 13.32 -1.03
N MET A 436 32.50 12.75 0.07
CA MET A 436 31.15 13.02 0.57
C MET A 436 30.98 14.51 0.93
N PHE A 437 29.75 15.02 0.81
CA PHE A 437 29.42 16.42 1.06
C PHE A 437 29.77 16.88 2.50
N LYS A 438 29.44 16.05 3.50
CA LYS A 438 29.79 16.25 4.90
C LYS A 438 30.15 14.90 5.52
N SER A 439 31.35 14.82 6.10
CA SER A 439 31.84 13.60 6.75
C SER A 439 32.06 13.82 8.24
N SER A 440 31.65 12.86 9.05
CA SER A 440 32.03 12.77 10.47
C SER A 440 33.34 11.97 10.61
N ALA A 441 34.10 12.19 11.67
CA ALA A 441 35.29 11.38 11.98
C ALA A 441 34.93 10.23 12.93
N LEU A 442 35.41 9.02 12.65
CA LEU A 442 35.26 7.86 13.52
C LEU A 442 36.63 7.35 13.96
N LYS A 443 37.15 7.91 15.05
CA LYS A 443 38.50 7.61 15.55
C LYS A 443 38.56 6.34 16.41
N ARG A 444 37.59 6.17 17.32
CA ARG A 444 37.49 5.02 18.23
C ARG A 444 36.17 4.29 17.99
N TRP A 445 36.21 3.00 17.74
CA TRP A 445 35.02 2.17 17.54
C TRP A 445 35.35 0.69 17.73
N PHE A 446 34.33 -0.13 17.91
CA PHE A 446 34.49 -1.55 18.19
C PHE A 446 33.95 -2.40 17.05
N LEU A 447 34.60 -3.53 16.79
CA LEU A 447 34.13 -4.54 15.85
C LEU A 447 34.06 -5.89 16.56
N VAL A 448 32.84 -6.43 16.69
CA VAL A 448 32.58 -7.71 17.36
C VAL A 448 32.49 -8.83 16.33
N CYS A 449 33.33 -9.85 16.44
CA CYS A 449 33.33 -11.02 15.57
C CYS A 449 33.73 -12.32 16.29
N GLU A 450 33.39 -13.46 15.72
CA GLU A 450 33.90 -14.75 16.21
C GLU A 450 35.41 -14.85 15.93
N ALA A 451 36.16 -15.45 16.86
CA ALA A 451 37.63 -15.52 16.78
C ALA A 451 38.14 -16.15 15.47
N ASN A 452 37.45 -17.19 14.97
CA ASN A 452 37.78 -17.86 13.71
C ASN A 452 37.53 -17.01 12.45
N LYS A 453 36.89 -15.84 12.57
CA LYS A 453 36.62 -14.90 11.46
C LYS A 453 37.46 -13.64 11.52
N GLN A 454 38.38 -13.53 12.48
CA GLN A 454 39.19 -12.32 12.67
C GLN A 454 39.97 -11.92 11.41
N ARG A 455 40.65 -12.86 10.75
CA ARG A 455 41.39 -12.56 9.51
C ARG A 455 40.51 -11.97 8.41
N MET A 456 39.32 -12.51 8.22
CA MET A 456 38.33 -12.00 7.25
C MET A 456 37.87 -10.58 7.60
N VAL A 457 37.76 -10.28 8.89
CA VAL A 457 37.45 -8.94 9.38
C VAL A 457 38.60 -7.98 9.10
N GLU A 458 39.84 -8.39 9.37
CA GLU A 458 41.03 -7.58 9.12
C GLU A 458 41.15 -7.20 7.64
N ASP A 459 40.92 -8.15 6.73
CA ASP A 459 40.88 -7.89 5.28
C ASP A 459 39.80 -6.85 4.92
N PHE A 460 38.63 -6.95 5.55
CA PHE A 460 37.53 -6.00 5.32
C PHE A 460 37.82 -4.61 5.92
N VAL A 461 38.43 -4.55 7.10
CA VAL A 461 38.88 -3.30 7.74
C VAL A 461 39.94 -2.64 6.87
N ALA A 462 40.91 -3.40 6.32
CA ALA A 462 41.90 -2.89 5.39
C ALA A 462 41.24 -2.29 4.13
N ALA A 463 40.22 -2.96 3.57
CA ALA A 463 39.44 -2.43 2.45
C ALA A 463 38.70 -1.13 2.83
N MET A 464 38.12 -1.04 4.03
CA MET A 464 37.49 0.18 4.54
C MET A 464 38.49 1.32 4.72
N MET A 465 39.65 1.04 5.32
CA MET A 465 40.73 2.02 5.53
C MET A 465 41.29 2.55 4.20
N LYS A 466 41.30 1.73 3.14
CA LYS A 466 41.68 2.15 1.79
C LYS A 466 40.66 3.08 1.13
N VAL A 467 39.36 2.86 1.37
CA VAL A 467 38.27 3.60 0.71
C VAL A 467 37.90 4.87 1.46
N ALA A 468 37.95 4.86 2.79
CA ALA A 468 37.50 5.97 3.63
C ALA A 468 38.12 7.34 3.26
N PRO A 469 39.45 7.48 3.02
CA PRO A 469 40.05 8.75 2.64
C PRO A 469 39.54 9.30 1.29
N ARG A 470 39.25 8.42 0.32
CA ARG A 470 38.71 8.81 -1.00
C ARG A 470 37.31 9.43 -0.89
N LEU A 471 36.52 8.91 0.05
CA LEU A 471 35.22 9.47 0.42
C LEU A 471 35.33 10.68 1.36
N GLY A 472 36.54 11.09 1.75
CA GLY A 472 36.77 12.16 2.72
C GLY A 472 36.30 11.80 4.13
N PHE A 473 36.23 10.52 4.47
CA PHE A 473 35.83 10.01 5.78
C PHE A 473 37.07 9.61 6.59
N GLN A 474 37.20 10.15 7.81
CA GLN A 474 38.33 9.83 8.69
C GLN A 474 37.97 8.60 9.52
N LEU A 475 38.56 7.45 9.19
CA LEU A 475 38.36 6.19 9.90
C LEU A 475 39.63 5.80 10.66
N GLY A 476 39.50 5.57 11.97
CA GLY A 476 40.54 4.98 12.81
C GLY A 476 40.45 3.46 12.84
N GLN A 477 41.52 2.80 13.31
CA GLN A 477 41.56 1.36 13.49
C GLN A 477 40.52 0.93 14.56
N PRO A 478 39.65 -0.07 14.30
CA PRO A 478 38.74 -0.59 15.31
C PRO A 478 39.46 -1.40 16.38
N GLU A 479 38.90 -1.42 17.59
CA GLU A 479 39.19 -2.46 18.58
C GLU A 479 38.37 -3.71 18.23
N ILE A 480 39.05 -4.79 17.85
CA ILE A 480 38.40 -6.06 17.50
C ILE A 480 38.12 -6.85 18.79
N VAL A 481 36.87 -7.20 19.00
CA VAL A 481 36.39 -7.93 20.18
C VAL A 481 35.96 -9.33 19.74
N ASN A 482 36.74 -10.32 20.14
CA ASN A 482 36.49 -11.71 19.82
C ASN A 482 35.42 -12.33 20.73
N ILE A 483 34.47 -13.04 20.13
CA ILE A 483 33.43 -13.79 20.85
C ILE A 483 33.55 -15.29 20.56
N PRO A 484 33.16 -16.15 21.50
CA PRO A 484 33.26 -17.61 21.31
C PRO A 484 32.29 -18.14 20.26
N ASN A 485 31.10 -17.53 20.14
CA ASN A 485 30.09 -17.86 19.14
C ASN A 485 29.17 -16.66 18.89
N ASP A 486 28.45 -16.68 17.77
CA ASP A 486 27.53 -15.62 17.39
C ASP A 486 26.09 -15.77 17.96
N SER A 487 25.93 -16.38 19.14
CA SER A 487 24.60 -16.52 19.78
C SER A 487 24.04 -15.19 20.30
N PRO A 488 22.70 -15.02 20.35
CA PRO A 488 22.08 -13.81 20.90
C PRO A 488 22.52 -13.49 22.34
N GLN A 489 22.70 -14.50 23.19
CA GLN A 489 23.11 -14.34 24.59
C GLN A 489 24.51 -13.75 24.71
N VAL A 490 25.45 -14.24 23.91
CA VAL A 490 26.84 -13.74 23.89
C VAL A 490 26.87 -12.29 23.41
N TYR A 491 26.12 -11.94 22.35
CA TYR A 491 26.01 -10.53 21.94
C TYR A 491 25.40 -9.66 23.03
N HIS A 492 24.37 -10.13 23.75
CA HIS A 492 23.77 -9.35 24.83
C HIS A 492 24.79 -9.01 25.92
N GLN A 493 25.59 -10.00 26.35
CA GLN A 493 26.62 -9.83 27.37
C GLN A 493 27.73 -8.88 26.91
N ILE A 494 28.33 -9.15 25.75
CA ILE A 494 29.45 -8.36 25.23
C ILE A 494 29.02 -6.93 24.91
N LEU A 495 27.87 -6.74 24.28
CA LEU A 495 27.36 -5.39 24.03
C LEU A 495 27.04 -4.66 25.34
N GLY A 496 26.54 -5.36 26.37
CA GLY A 496 26.35 -4.77 27.69
C GLY A 496 27.63 -4.20 28.29
N GLN A 497 28.77 -4.87 28.10
CA GLN A 497 30.07 -4.37 28.53
C GLN A 497 30.57 -3.23 27.65
N LEU A 498 30.45 -3.36 26.33
CA LEU A 498 30.95 -2.38 25.38
C LEU A 498 30.21 -1.04 25.45
N VAL A 499 28.88 -1.06 25.57
CA VAL A 499 28.10 0.19 25.64
C VAL A 499 28.40 1.01 26.89
N ASN A 500 28.90 0.39 27.97
CA ASN A 500 29.35 1.09 29.17
C ASN A 500 30.71 1.80 28.99
N ARG A 501 31.43 1.54 27.88
CA ARG A 501 32.65 2.28 27.49
C ARG A 501 32.36 3.52 26.62
N ASP A 502 31.08 3.89 26.52
CA ASP A 502 30.55 4.97 25.67
C ASP A 502 31.16 5.02 24.27
N PRO A 503 31.04 3.94 23.47
CA PRO A 503 31.56 3.90 22.12
C PRO A 503 30.71 4.76 21.19
N PRO A 504 31.31 5.55 20.28
CA PRO A 504 30.54 6.31 19.29
C PRO A 504 29.94 5.40 18.21
N PHE A 505 30.47 4.19 18.03
CA PHE A 505 30.01 3.24 17.03
C PHE A 505 30.42 1.80 17.36
N ILE A 506 29.54 0.84 17.02
CA ILE A 506 29.84 -0.60 17.11
C ILE A 506 29.45 -1.29 15.80
N MET A 507 30.35 -2.12 15.26
CA MET A 507 30.06 -3.04 14.16
C MET A 507 29.99 -4.47 14.66
N CYS A 508 28.98 -5.24 14.24
CA CYS A 508 28.82 -6.65 14.58
C CYS A 508 28.83 -7.52 13.32
N LEU A 509 29.78 -8.46 13.24
CA LEU A 509 29.83 -9.47 12.19
C LEU A 509 28.96 -10.67 12.57
N VAL A 510 28.02 -11.07 11.72
CA VAL A 510 27.10 -12.19 11.99
C VAL A 510 27.20 -13.29 10.92
N SER A 511 26.96 -14.55 11.28
CA SER A 511 27.03 -15.66 10.30
C SER A 511 25.88 -15.67 9.30
N ASN A 512 24.66 -15.36 9.75
CA ASN A 512 23.42 -15.52 8.99
C ASN A 512 22.35 -14.46 9.35
N ASP A 513 21.15 -14.58 8.77
CA ASP A 513 20.02 -13.64 8.88
C ASP A 513 19.09 -13.91 10.07
N ARG A 514 19.61 -14.55 11.13
CA ARG A 514 18.87 -14.79 12.39
C ARG A 514 18.33 -13.49 12.99
N ALA A 515 16.99 -13.40 13.04
CA ALA A 515 16.27 -12.21 13.46
C ALA A 515 16.33 -11.96 14.99
N ASP A 516 16.45 -13.03 15.77
CA ASP A 516 16.61 -12.99 17.24
C ASP A 516 17.95 -12.36 17.63
N ARG A 517 19.04 -12.71 16.97
CA ARG A 517 20.34 -12.06 17.15
C ARG A 517 20.31 -10.59 16.75
N TYR A 518 19.81 -10.29 15.55
CA TYR A 518 19.73 -8.90 15.07
C TYR A 518 18.93 -8.01 16.02
N ARG A 519 17.83 -8.56 16.57
CA ARG A 519 17.00 -7.92 17.59
C ARG A 519 17.77 -7.59 18.85
N VAL A 520 18.53 -8.55 19.41
CA VAL A 520 19.32 -8.30 20.63
C VAL A 520 20.33 -7.18 20.41
N ILE A 521 21.07 -7.23 19.29
CA ILE A 521 22.07 -6.20 18.94
C ILE A 521 21.40 -4.83 18.85
N LYS A 522 20.29 -4.72 18.11
CA LYS A 522 19.59 -3.45 17.91
C LYS A 522 18.91 -2.93 19.17
N LYS A 523 18.29 -3.78 19.99
CA LYS A 523 17.68 -3.35 21.26
C LYS A 523 18.73 -2.78 22.21
N LYS A 524 19.84 -3.50 22.41
CA LYS A 524 20.88 -3.10 23.35
C LYS A 524 21.50 -1.74 22.99
N CYS A 525 21.66 -1.47 21.71
CA CYS A 525 22.35 -0.28 21.23
C CYS A 525 21.44 0.87 20.79
N CYS A 526 20.13 0.64 20.59
CA CYS A 526 19.21 1.71 20.17
C CYS A 526 18.12 2.03 21.19
N VAL A 527 17.85 1.14 22.15
CA VAL A 527 16.84 1.36 23.20
C VAL A 527 17.53 1.58 24.54
N ASP A 528 18.28 0.58 25.04
CA ASP A 528 18.95 0.66 26.34
C ASP A 528 20.00 1.79 26.38
N ARG A 529 20.69 2.00 25.25
CA ARG A 529 21.74 3.02 25.06
C ARG A 529 21.58 3.65 23.68
N ALA A 530 22.23 4.79 23.46
CA ALA A 530 22.18 5.54 22.21
C ALA A 530 23.46 5.35 21.38
N VAL A 531 23.73 4.10 20.96
CA VAL A 531 24.95 3.75 20.20
C VAL A 531 24.58 3.30 18.78
N PRO A 532 24.92 4.08 17.74
CA PRO A 532 24.72 3.65 16.37
C PRO A 532 25.48 2.35 16.06
N THR A 533 24.82 1.42 15.35
CA THR A 533 25.36 0.09 15.06
C THR A 533 25.31 -0.28 13.59
N GLN A 534 26.35 -0.95 13.11
CA GLN A 534 26.38 -1.64 11.82
C GLN A 534 26.37 -3.16 12.03
N VAL A 535 25.47 -3.87 11.34
CA VAL A 535 25.48 -5.34 11.33
C VAL A 535 25.83 -5.80 9.93
N ILE A 536 26.82 -6.69 9.80
CA ILE A 536 27.29 -7.20 8.51
C ILE A 536 27.34 -8.72 8.52
N LYS A 537 26.86 -9.36 7.45
CA LYS A 537 26.93 -10.82 7.34
C LYS A 537 28.30 -11.25 6.82
N ALA A 538 28.87 -12.31 7.39
CA ALA A 538 30.15 -12.89 6.96
C ALA A 538 30.24 -13.06 5.44
N ARG A 539 29.21 -13.69 4.82
CA ARG A 539 29.14 -13.87 3.35
C ARG A 539 29.23 -12.59 2.50
N THR A 540 28.98 -11.43 3.11
CA THR A 540 29.03 -10.11 2.42
C THR A 540 30.46 -9.62 2.30
N ILE A 541 31.33 -9.98 3.25
CA ILE A 541 32.74 -9.61 3.28
C ILE A 541 33.67 -10.73 2.80
N SER A 542 33.16 -11.96 2.64
CA SER A 542 33.89 -13.07 1.97
C SER A 542 33.92 -12.94 0.44
N LYS A 543 34.08 -11.72 -0.09
CA LYS A 543 34.05 -11.43 -1.54
C LYS A 543 35.46 -11.24 -2.08
N PRO A 544 35.69 -11.47 -3.39
CA PRO A 544 36.96 -11.14 -4.02
C PRO A 544 37.33 -9.66 -3.82
N PRO A 545 38.63 -9.30 -3.81
CA PRO A 545 39.11 -7.97 -3.42
C PRO A 545 38.40 -6.80 -4.12
N GLY A 546 38.16 -6.88 -5.43
CA GLY A 546 37.48 -5.81 -6.18
C GLY A 546 36.03 -5.59 -5.73
N ALA A 547 35.28 -6.68 -5.49
CA ALA A 547 33.91 -6.60 -4.98
C ALA A 547 33.87 -6.16 -3.51
N LEU A 548 34.89 -6.51 -2.73
CA LEU A 548 35.02 -6.12 -1.32
C LEU A 548 35.14 -4.59 -1.15
N LEU A 549 35.87 -3.91 -2.04
CA LEU A 549 35.96 -2.44 -2.03
C LEU A 549 34.61 -1.76 -2.27
N THR A 550 33.77 -2.30 -3.16
CA THR A 550 32.42 -1.78 -3.39
C THR A 550 31.53 -1.98 -2.16
N VAL A 551 31.66 -3.11 -1.47
CA VAL A 551 30.97 -3.35 -0.19
C VAL A 551 31.44 -2.35 0.86
N ALA A 552 32.77 -2.17 1.02
CA ALA A 552 33.36 -1.23 1.95
C ALA A 552 32.90 0.21 1.69
N THR A 553 32.87 0.64 0.43
CA THR A 553 32.37 1.97 0.00
C THR A 553 30.95 2.23 0.53
N LYS A 554 30.03 1.28 0.30
CA LYS A 554 28.63 1.41 0.74
C LYS A 554 28.50 1.39 2.26
N VAL A 555 29.31 0.57 2.94
CA VAL A 555 29.33 0.52 4.41
C VAL A 555 29.85 1.82 5.01
N ILE A 556 30.91 2.43 4.44
CA ILE A 556 31.43 3.73 4.90
C ILE A 556 30.38 4.84 4.75
N ILE A 557 29.70 4.90 3.61
CA ILE A 557 28.61 5.86 3.38
C ILE A 557 27.52 5.69 4.45
N GLN A 558 27.13 4.45 4.75
CA GLN A 558 26.12 4.14 5.76
C GLN A 558 26.60 4.52 7.18
N ILE A 559 27.87 4.25 7.53
CA ILE A 559 28.46 4.66 8.81
C ILE A 559 28.45 6.18 8.92
N ASN A 560 28.84 6.90 7.87
CA ASN A 560 28.83 8.36 7.87
C ASN A 560 27.42 8.91 8.16
N CYS A 561 26.39 8.36 7.53
CA CYS A 561 24.99 8.74 7.78
C CYS A 561 24.55 8.48 9.24
N LYS A 562 24.99 7.35 9.82
CA LYS A 562 24.69 6.97 11.21
C LYS A 562 25.37 7.88 12.24
N LEU A 563 26.45 8.54 11.84
CA LEU A 563 27.18 9.53 12.63
C LEU A 563 26.78 10.98 12.29
N GLY A 564 25.66 11.18 11.57
CA GLY A 564 25.12 12.50 11.23
C GLY A 564 25.78 13.18 10.01
N GLY A 565 26.66 12.48 9.29
CA GLY A 565 27.23 12.95 8.03
C GLY A 565 26.22 12.93 6.88
N VAL A 566 26.55 13.67 5.81
CA VAL A 566 25.72 13.84 4.61
C VAL A 566 26.54 13.44 3.39
N PRO A 567 26.25 12.29 2.76
CA PRO A 567 27.01 11.84 1.59
C PRO A 567 26.91 12.78 0.39
N TRP A 568 25.71 13.28 0.09
CA TRP A 568 25.44 14.18 -1.03
C TRP A 568 24.17 15.00 -0.79
N VAL A 569 23.98 16.07 -1.56
CA VAL A 569 22.78 16.91 -1.53
C VAL A 569 22.26 17.23 -2.93
N THR A 570 21.02 17.69 -3.02
CA THR A 570 20.42 18.23 -4.24
C THR A 570 20.04 19.69 -4.02
N ARG A 571 19.75 20.42 -5.11
CA ARG A 571 19.34 21.83 -5.03
C ARG A 571 17.99 21.98 -4.32
N ASN A 572 18.01 22.49 -3.09
CA ASN A 572 16.80 22.91 -2.38
C ASN A 572 16.43 24.37 -2.78
N PRO A 573 15.22 24.62 -3.31
CA PRO A 573 14.82 25.96 -3.73
C PRO A 573 14.35 26.87 -2.57
N MET A 574 14.19 26.35 -1.34
CA MET A 574 13.54 27.06 -0.24
C MET A 574 14.44 27.17 1.00
N THR A 575 14.37 28.30 1.71
CA THR A 575 14.93 28.46 3.06
C THR A 575 13.86 28.24 4.13
N ASP A 576 14.31 28.01 5.37
CA ASP A 576 13.47 27.86 6.57
C ASP A 576 12.32 26.87 6.33
N ILE A 577 12.67 25.68 5.82
CA ILE A 577 11.72 24.63 5.44
C ILE A 577 12.03 23.33 6.18
N VAL A 578 10.97 22.66 6.63
CA VAL A 578 11.02 21.28 7.12
C VAL A 578 10.32 20.37 6.11
N ILE A 579 11.03 19.38 5.60
CA ILE A 579 10.49 18.32 4.75
C ILE A 579 10.26 17.10 5.60
N LEU A 580 9.02 16.62 5.67
CA LEU A 580 8.58 15.53 6.53
C LEU A 580 8.17 14.32 5.70
N GLY A 581 8.49 13.14 6.21
CA GLY A 581 7.96 11.87 5.73
C GLY A 581 7.29 11.13 6.87
N TYR A 582 6.11 10.58 6.61
CA TYR A 582 5.36 9.80 7.59
C TYR A 582 4.95 8.43 7.00
N ASP A 583 5.21 7.37 7.77
CA ASP A 583 4.78 6.01 7.47
C ASP A 583 4.37 5.27 8.76
N VAL A 584 3.51 4.26 8.61
CA VAL A 584 2.98 3.43 9.70
C VAL A 584 3.27 1.97 9.40
N CYS A 585 3.83 1.26 10.39
CA CYS A 585 4.08 -0.17 10.29
C CYS A 585 3.46 -0.92 11.47
N HIS A 586 2.69 -1.98 11.17
CA HIS A 586 2.12 -2.85 12.20
C HIS A 586 3.22 -3.69 12.88
N ASP A 587 3.04 -3.99 14.16
CA ASP A 587 3.94 -4.88 14.91
C ASP A 587 3.84 -6.32 14.39
N ALA A 588 4.99 -6.99 14.34
CA ALA A 588 5.09 -8.36 13.81
C ALA A 588 4.47 -9.42 14.72
N ARG A 589 4.54 -9.21 16.05
CA ARG A 589 4.06 -10.13 17.08
C ARG A 589 2.64 -9.83 17.50
N ASP A 590 2.31 -8.54 17.63
CA ASP A 590 1.02 -8.06 18.11
C ASP A 590 0.34 -7.14 17.09
N ARG A 591 -0.54 -7.69 16.27
CA ARG A 591 -1.26 -6.91 15.24
C ARG A 591 -2.22 -5.86 15.80
N SER A 592 -2.43 -5.80 17.13
CA SER A 592 -3.15 -4.70 17.76
C SER A 592 -2.29 -3.44 17.93
N LYS A 593 -0.97 -3.55 17.77
CA LYS A 593 -0.01 -2.45 17.90
C LYS A 593 0.55 -2.03 16.56
N SER A 594 0.76 -0.74 16.41
CA SER A 594 1.36 -0.13 15.23
C SER A 594 2.33 0.97 15.65
N TYR A 595 3.32 1.23 14.81
CA TYR A 595 4.33 2.25 15.05
C TYR A 595 4.28 3.28 13.92
N GLY A 596 4.03 4.52 14.28
CA GLY A 596 4.09 5.66 13.38
C GLY A 596 5.47 6.30 13.46
N ALA A 597 6.15 6.45 12.33
CA ALA A 597 7.48 7.04 12.27
C ALA A 597 7.48 8.31 11.43
N VAL A 598 7.98 9.40 12.00
CA VAL A 598 8.23 10.66 11.28
C VAL A 598 9.72 10.82 11.10
N THR A 599 10.12 11.19 9.90
CA THR A 599 11.48 11.66 9.62
C THR A 599 11.41 13.03 8.98
N ALA A 600 12.37 13.88 9.31
CA ALA A 600 12.43 15.25 8.84
C ALA A 600 13.83 15.59 8.34
N THR A 601 13.87 16.26 7.19
CA THR A 601 15.05 17.00 6.73
C THR A 601 14.74 18.49 6.88
N MET A 602 15.55 19.19 7.67
CA MET A 602 15.33 20.58 8.07
C MET A 602 16.40 21.48 7.45
N PHE A 603 15.98 22.65 6.97
CA PHE A 603 16.86 23.66 6.42
C PHE A 603 16.56 25.01 7.07
N GLY A 604 17.61 25.69 7.54
CA GLY A 604 17.54 27.05 8.07
C GLY A 604 17.70 28.10 6.96
N ALA A 605 18.48 29.15 7.25
CA ALA A 605 18.77 30.21 6.28
C ALA A 605 19.62 29.71 5.10
N ASN A 606 20.55 28.76 5.34
CA ASN A 606 21.33 28.14 4.28
C ASN A 606 20.59 26.90 3.74
N PRO A 607 20.07 26.92 2.49
CA PRO A 607 19.30 25.83 1.93
C PRO A 607 20.15 24.60 1.56
N ARG A 608 21.49 24.68 1.65
CA ARG A 608 22.40 23.54 1.43
C ARG A 608 22.76 22.81 2.72
N ASP A 609 22.57 23.44 3.88
CA ASP A 609 22.95 22.85 5.17
C ASP A 609 21.76 22.13 5.81
N SER A 610 21.61 20.85 5.50
CA SER A 610 20.51 20.04 6.03
C SER A 610 20.79 19.51 7.45
N ARG A 611 19.74 19.42 8.26
CA ARG A 611 19.71 18.68 9.54
C ARG A 611 18.67 17.57 9.48
N GLN A 612 18.97 16.45 10.10
CA GLN A 612 18.05 15.31 10.14
C GLN A 612 17.37 15.25 11.51
N PHE A 613 16.12 14.80 11.52
CA PHE A 613 15.39 14.49 12.73
C PHE A 613 14.50 13.27 12.49
N SER A 614 14.27 12.46 13.51
CA SER A 614 13.40 11.30 13.42
C SER A 614 12.78 10.97 14.77
N CYS A 615 11.52 10.58 14.79
CA CYS A 615 10.84 10.12 15.99
C CYS A 615 9.84 9.00 15.66
N VAL A 616 9.51 8.19 16.67
CA VAL A 616 8.56 7.08 16.55
C VAL A 616 7.67 7.06 17.78
N GLU A 617 6.38 6.81 17.58
CA GLU A 617 5.48 6.50 18.68
C GLU A 617 4.65 5.28 18.35
N GLN A 618 4.28 4.56 19.41
CA GLN A 618 3.38 3.42 19.34
C GLN A 618 1.94 3.91 19.42
N HIS A 619 1.06 3.33 18.62
CA HIS A 619 -0.38 3.53 18.71
C HIS A 619 -1.13 2.19 18.63
N GLY A 620 -2.26 2.14 19.32
CA GLY A 620 -3.21 1.04 19.32
C GLY A 620 -4.04 0.96 18.04
N LYS A 621 -4.61 -0.21 17.77
CA LYS A 621 -5.48 -0.45 16.63
C LYS A 621 -6.78 0.34 16.78
N GLY A 622 -6.99 1.30 15.89
CA GLY A 622 -8.17 2.17 15.90
C GLY A 622 -7.97 3.50 16.64
N GLU A 623 -6.78 3.74 17.21
CA GLU A 623 -6.42 5.07 17.71
C GLU A 623 -6.27 6.06 16.54
N GLU A 624 -6.63 7.31 16.79
CA GLU A 624 -6.52 8.38 15.81
C GLU A 624 -5.05 8.77 15.57
N LEU A 625 -4.57 8.50 14.36
CA LEU A 625 -3.24 8.91 13.86
C LEU A 625 -2.99 10.42 14.00
N SER A 626 -4.06 11.21 14.07
CA SER A 626 -4.06 12.66 14.24
C SER A 626 -3.32 13.12 15.51
N ASN A 627 -3.51 12.43 16.63
CA ASN A 627 -2.87 12.79 17.91
C ASN A 627 -1.34 12.62 17.83
N PHE A 628 -0.90 11.54 17.19
CA PHE A 628 0.51 11.30 16.92
C PHE A 628 1.11 12.41 16.06
N MET A 629 0.43 12.82 14.99
CA MET A 629 0.93 13.87 14.10
C MET A 629 1.12 15.21 14.84
N SER A 630 0.20 15.57 15.73
CA SER A 630 0.34 16.74 16.60
C SER A 630 1.57 16.66 17.53
N SER A 631 1.81 15.50 18.16
CA SER A 631 2.99 15.26 18.99
C SER A 631 4.29 15.34 18.17
N ALA A 632 4.32 14.67 17.02
CA ALA A 632 5.48 14.65 16.14
C ALA A 632 5.85 16.04 15.62
N VAL A 633 4.87 16.86 15.22
CA VAL A 633 5.09 18.26 14.83
C VAL A 633 5.70 19.06 15.98
N ALA A 634 5.22 18.89 17.22
CA ALA A 634 5.80 19.56 18.38
C ALA A 634 7.28 19.19 18.58
N LYS A 635 7.62 17.90 18.45
CA LYS A 635 9.01 17.42 18.56
C LYS A 635 9.90 17.98 17.45
N VAL A 636 9.38 18.05 16.22
CA VAL A 636 10.08 18.65 15.07
C VAL A 636 10.37 20.13 15.30
N LEU A 637 9.41 20.91 15.81
CA LEU A 637 9.62 22.34 16.12
C LEU A 637 10.72 22.54 17.16
N ARG A 638 10.69 21.75 18.25
CA ARG A 638 11.74 21.79 19.28
C ARG A 638 13.10 21.38 18.73
N ALA A 639 13.14 20.37 17.86
CA ALA A 639 14.37 19.96 17.18
C ALA A 639 14.91 21.06 16.26
N TYR A 640 14.03 21.75 15.54
CA TYR A 640 14.41 22.88 14.69
C TYR A 640 15.01 24.03 15.52
N GLN A 641 14.37 24.43 16.62
CA GLN A 641 14.89 25.46 17.53
C GLN A 641 16.25 25.08 18.11
N ARG A 642 16.44 23.81 18.49
CA ARG A 642 17.71 23.30 18.99
C ARG A 642 18.84 23.33 17.96
N GLU A 643 18.54 23.21 16.67
CA GLU A 643 19.54 23.22 15.59
C GLU A 643 19.82 24.61 15.01
N PHE A 644 18.80 25.49 14.98
CA PHE A 644 18.90 26.79 14.29
C PHE A 644 18.79 28.00 15.23
N GLY A 645 18.41 27.81 16.50
CA GLY A 645 18.30 28.86 17.52
C GLY A 645 16.95 28.84 18.24
N PRO A 646 16.89 29.15 19.54
CA PRO A 646 15.67 29.03 20.35
C PRO A 646 14.49 29.87 19.84
N ASP A 647 14.77 31.04 19.26
CA ASP A 647 13.76 31.97 18.74
C ASP A 647 13.43 31.76 17.25
N ARG A 648 13.89 30.65 16.66
CA ARG A 648 13.66 30.36 15.24
C ARG A 648 12.70 29.21 15.04
N LEU A 649 11.64 29.51 14.30
CA LEU A 649 10.70 28.51 13.79
C LEU A 649 10.76 28.45 12.25
N PRO A 650 10.53 27.28 11.64
CA PRO A 650 10.54 27.15 10.19
C PRO A 650 9.35 27.85 9.54
N ARG A 651 9.55 28.53 8.42
CA ARG A 651 8.45 29.22 7.72
C ARG A 651 7.55 28.26 6.93
N ARG A 652 8.07 27.09 6.56
CA ARG A 652 7.43 26.18 5.60
C ARG A 652 7.53 24.73 6.02
N PHE A 653 6.47 23.97 5.77
CA PHE A 653 6.40 22.54 6.02
C PHE A 653 5.95 21.81 4.76
N LEU A 654 6.72 20.83 4.31
CA LEU A 654 6.37 19.96 3.20
C LEU A 654 6.28 18.51 3.70
N LEU A 655 5.06 18.01 3.86
CA LEU A 655 4.79 16.66 4.33
C LEU A 655 4.48 15.72 3.17
N TYR A 656 5.25 14.64 3.04
CA TYR A 656 4.93 13.50 2.20
C TYR A 656 4.35 12.37 3.05
N ARG A 657 3.07 12.05 2.80
CA ARG A 657 2.31 11.03 3.52
C ARG A 657 2.21 9.75 2.71
N ASP A 658 3.01 8.72 3.04
CA ASP A 658 2.94 7.40 2.39
C ASP A 658 1.91 6.50 3.11
N GLY A 659 1.44 5.43 2.47
CA GLY A 659 0.65 4.38 3.12
C GLY A 659 -0.86 4.65 3.22
N VAL A 660 -1.40 5.61 2.48
CA VAL A 660 -2.83 5.97 2.51
C VAL A 660 -3.55 5.32 1.31
N GLY A 661 -4.55 4.49 1.58
CA GLY A 661 -5.45 3.99 0.53
C GLY A 661 -6.53 5.02 0.15
N ASP A 662 -7.11 4.91 -1.04
CA ASP A 662 -8.20 5.81 -1.50
C ASP A 662 -9.34 5.94 -0.47
N GLY A 663 -9.71 4.84 0.19
CA GLY A 663 -10.77 4.83 1.21
C GLY A 663 -10.40 5.49 2.55
N GLN A 664 -9.14 5.86 2.74
CA GLN A 664 -8.63 6.55 3.94
C GLN A 664 -8.30 8.02 3.67
N LEU A 665 -8.42 8.48 2.41
CA LEU A 665 -8.04 9.83 2.03
C LEU A 665 -8.83 10.89 2.82
N ARG A 666 -10.14 10.67 3.02
CA ARG A 666 -10.99 11.57 3.81
C ARG A 666 -10.46 11.74 5.24
N GLN A 667 -10.04 10.65 5.87
CA GLN A 667 -9.50 10.69 7.23
C GLN A 667 -8.24 11.55 7.32
N VAL A 668 -7.37 11.49 6.30
CA VAL A 668 -6.17 12.32 6.23
C VAL A 668 -6.52 13.79 6.08
N VAL A 669 -7.43 14.13 5.16
CA VAL A 669 -7.85 15.51 4.89
C VAL A 669 -8.54 16.13 6.11
N ASP A 670 -9.51 15.42 6.70
CA ASP A 670 -10.37 15.96 7.74
C ASP A 670 -9.72 15.95 9.13
N HIS A 671 -8.86 14.96 9.41
CA HIS A 671 -8.31 14.78 10.76
C HIS A 671 -6.80 15.02 10.82
N GLU A 672 -5.99 14.35 9.98
CA GLU A 672 -4.52 14.49 10.07
C GLU A 672 -4.06 15.91 9.69
N VAL A 673 -4.54 16.46 8.58
CA VAL A 673 -4.16 17.82 8.13
C VAL A 673 -4.65 18.88 9.12
N GLN A 674 -5.88 18.75 9.63
CA GLN A 674 -6.43 19.69 10.61
C GLN A 674 -5.67 19.65 11.94
N ALA A 675 -5.28 18.47 12.42
CA ALA A 675 -4.49 18.32 13.63
C ALA A 675 -3.11 19.00 13.50
N ILE A 676 -2.44 18.82 12.36
CA ILE A 676 -1.17 19.53 12.05
C ILE A 676 -1.40 21.03 12.04
N ARG A 677 -2.47 21.51 11.39
CA ARG A 677 -2.83 22.93 11.31
C ARG A 677 -3.00 23.53 12.70
N MET A 678 -3.86 22.94 13.52
CA MET A 678 -4.13 23.41 14.88
C MET A 678 -2.86 23.45 15.71
N ARG A 679 -1.99 22.44 15.59
CA ARG A 679 -0.73 22.41 16.34
C ARG A 679 0.23 23.50 15.89
N LEU A 680 0.33 23.75 14.59
CA LEU A 680 1.14 24.83 14.03
C LEU A 680 0.58 26.20 14.43
N ASP A 681 -0.73 26.44 14.29
CA ASP A 681 -1.33 27.71 14.68
C ASP A 681 -1.11 28.01 16.17
N ALA A 682 -1.25 27.00 17.04
CA ALA A 682 -0.96 27.14 18.46
C ALA A 682 0.53 27.44 18.75
N ALA A 683 1.46 26.82 18.01
CA ALA A 683 2.88 27.06 18.20
C ALA A 683 3.36 28.42 17.66
N TYR A 684 2.60 29.02 16.74
CA TYR A 684 2.94 30.30 16.10
C TYR A 684 2.04 31.46 16.57
N ALA A 685 1.15 31.23 17.55
CA ALA A 685 0.22 32.24 18.04
C ALA A 685 0.92 33.53 18.48
N ASP A 686 2.05 33.39 19.19
CA ASP A 686 2.87 34.50 19.68
C ASP A 686 4.09 34.77 18.78
N TYR A 687 4.25 34.04 17.67
CA TYR A 687 5.38 34.17 16.76
C TYR A 687 5.09 35.22 15.68
N GLN A 688 5.36 36.48 16.01
CA GLN A 688 5.03 37.63 15.17
C GLN A 688 5.71 37.75 13.78
N PRO A 689 6.85 37.10 13.46
CA PRO A 689 7.45 37.28 12.14
C PRO A 689 6.56 36.76 11.01
N HIS A 690 6.01 35.53 11.13
CA HIS A 690 5.31 34.86 10.02
C HIS A 690 4.35 33.76 10.50
N LYS A 691 3.27 33.53 9.74
CA LYS A 691 2.44 32.32 9.86
C LYS A 691 3.09 31.12 9.16
N PRO A 692 2.92 29.89 9.70
CA PRO A 692 3.47 28.68 9.09
C PRO A 692 2.71 28.35 7.80
N ARG A 693 3.45 28.02 6.74
CA ARG A 693 2.89 27.58 5.45
C ARG A 693 3.01 26.07 5.30
N LEU A 694 1.90 25.41 5.03
CA LEU A 694 1.84 23.95 4.94
C LEU A 694 1.65 23.49 3.48
N CYS A 695 2.37 22.42 3.11
CA CYS A 695 2.11 21.64 1.91
C CYS A 695 2.03 20.16 2.29
N VAL A 696 0.95 19.49 1.91
CA VAL A 696 0.73 18.06 2.19
C VAL A 696 0.53 17.33 0.88
N ILE A 697 1.36 16.33 0.63
CA ILE A 697 1.33 15.48 -0.56
C ILE A 697 1.16 14.02 -0.12
N VAL A 698 0.04 13.40 -0.51
CA VAL A 698 -0.18 11.97 -0.32
C VAL A 698 0.56 11.20 -1.40
N VAL A 699 1.40 10.25 -0.98
CA VAL A 699 2.23 9.42 -1.85
C VAL A 699 1.64 8.01 -1.93
N SER A 700 1.36 7.55 -3.14
CA SER A 700 0.78 6.24 -3.41
C SER A 700 1.68 5.42 -4.34
N LYS A 701 2.39 4.44 -3.77
CA LYS A 701 3.23 3.49 -4.52
C LYS A 701 2.55 2.18 -4.89
N ARG A 702 1.36 1.87 -4.36
CA ARG A 702 0.61 0.64 -4.71
C ARG A 702 -0.53 0.97 -5.65
N ILE A 703 -0.18 1.28 -6.91
CA ILE A 703 -1.12 1.69 -7.95
C ILE A 703 -1.12 0.73 -9.13
N ASN A 704 -2.25 0.70 -9.85
CA ASN A 704 -2.44 -0.14 -11.04
C ASN A 704 -1.90 0.51 -12.31
N THR A 705 -1.78 1.84 -12.35
CA THR A 705 -1.22 2.58 -13.49
C THR A 705 0.17 2.10 -13.86
N ARG A 706 0.40 1.86 -15.15
CA ARG A 706 1.68 1.60 -15.79
C ARG A 706 1.82 2.56 -16.98
N LEU A 707 3.06 2.97 -17.24
CA LEU A 707 3.42 3.88 -18.32
C LEU A 707 4.47 3.21 -19.19
N PHE A 708 4.41 3.48 -20.49
CA PHE A 708 5.29 2.91 -21.50
C PHE A 708 5.74 4.01 -22.46
N ALA A 709 7.01 3.98 -22.86
CA ALA A 709 7.59 4.89 -23.84
C ALA A 709 8.16 4.07 -24.99
N ASN A 710 7.53 4.12 -26.16
CA ASN A 710 7.96 3.37 -27.36
C ASN A 710 8.25 1.87 -27.08
N GLY A 711 7.33 1.20 -26.39
CA GLY A 711 7.49 -0.22 -25.99
C GLY A 711 8.43 -0.47 -24.81
N ARG A 712 9.17 0.55 -24.35
CA ARG A 712 10.14 0.46 -23.26
C ARG A 712 9.62 1.11 -21.97
N ASN A 713 10.37 0.95 -20.89
CA ASN A 713 10.14 1.70 -19.66
C ASN A 713 10.45 3.19 -19.89
N PRO A 714 9.58 4.11 -19.48
CA PRO A 714 9.91 5.54 -19.50
C PRO A 714 11.12 5.83 -18.60
N PRO A 715 11.96 6.82 -18.97
CA PRO A 715 13.14 7.17 -18.18
C PRO A 715 12.75 7.81 -16.83
N PRO A 716 13.62 7.73 -15.80
CA PRO A 716 13.55 8.57 -14.61
C PRO A 716 13.37 10.05 -14.95
N GLY A 717 12.59 10.75 -14.13
CA GLY A 717 12.16 12.12 -14.38
C GLY A 717 10.89 12.24 -15.22
N THR A 718 10.33 11.14 -15.73
CA THR A 718 9.06 11.17 -16.47
C THR A 718 7.89 11.53 -15.55
N VAL A 719 7.15 12.57 -15.90
CA VAL A 719 5.94 13.08 -15.23
C VAL A 719 4.73 12.99 -16.16
N VAL A 720 3.60 12.61 -15.57
CA VAL A 720 2.27 12.65 -16.20
C VAL A 720 1.31 13.35 -15.25
N ASP A 721 0.76 14.47 -15.68
CA ASP A 721 -0.12 15.37 -14.91
C ASP A 721 -1.41 15.74 -15.67
N ASP A 722 -1.76 14.93 -16.68
CA ASP A 722 -2.97 15.05 -17.50
C ASP A 722 -3.48 13.66 -17.93
N VAL A 723 -4.66 13.63 -18.55
CA VAL A 723 -5.35 12.49 -19.18
C VAL A 723 -5.75 11.36 -18.23
N ILE A 724 -4.79 10.78 -17.50
CA ILE A 724 -4.98 9.64 -16.59
C ILE A 724 -4.96 10.04 -15.11
N THR A 725 -4.74 11.32 -14.81
CA THR A 725 -4.97 11.92 -13.50
C THR A 725 -6.47 12.06 -13.21
N LEU A 726 -6.82 12.49 -12.00
CA LEU A 726 -8.22 12.61 -11.58
C LEU A 726 -8.68 14.07 -11.50
N PRO A 727 -9.85 14.44 -12.06
CA PRO A 727 -10.30 15.82 -12.12
C PRO A 727 -10.55 16.42 -10.72
N GLU A 728 -11.00 15.62 -9.77
CA GLU A 728 -11.25 16.03 -8.38
C GLU A 728 -9.95 16.19 -7.54
N ARG A 729 -8.77 15.91 -8.14
CA ARG A 729 -7.47 15.94 -7.45
C ARG A 729 -6.46 16.87 -8.12
N THR A 730 -5.56 17.41 -7.30
CA THR A 730 -4.35 18.08 -7.78
C THR A 730 -3.22 17.06 -7.73
N ASP A 731 -3.21 16.14 -8.70
CA ASP A 731 -2.35 14.97 -8.69
C ASP A 731 -1.44 14.86 -9.92
N PHE A 732 -0.37 14.08 -9.78
CA PHE A 732 0.53 13.73 -10.87
C PHE A 732 1.18 12.36 -10.61
N PHE A 733 1.66 11.73 -11.68
CA PHE A 733 2.51 10.55 -11.61
C PHE A 733 3.96 10.93 -11.91
N LEU A 734 4.90 10.34 -11.17
CA LEU A 734 6.33 10.50 -11.41
C LEU A 734 7.02 9.13 -11.44
N ILE A 735 7.88 8.94 -12.42
CA ILE A 735 8.83 7.84 -12.49
C ILE A 735 10.19 8.38 -12.04
N SER A 736 10.62 8.01 -10.85
CA SER A 736 11.86 8.53 -10.25
C SER A 736 13.04 7.55 -10.30
N GLN A 737 12.78 6.26 -10.53
CA GLN A 737 13.79 5.20 -10.51
C GLN A 737 13.86 4.46 -11.84
N SER A 738 15.05 3.99 -12.20
CA SER A 738 15.22 3.05 -13.31
C SER A 738 15.04 1.60 -12.83
N THR A 739 14.48 0.74 -13.69
CA THR A 739 14.28 -0.69 -13.41
C THR A 739 14.97 -1.54 -14.46
N ARG A 740 15.91 -2.40 -14.02
CA ARG A 740 16.66 -3.32 -14.90
C ARG A 740 15.81 -4.46 -15.46
N HIS A 741 14.76 -4.85 -14.75
CA HIS A 741 13.89 -5.96 -15.12
C HIS A 741 12.42 -5.60 -14.87
N GLY A 742 11.54 -6.11 -15.72
CA GLY A 742 10.10 -5.88 -15.64
C GLY A 742 9.67 -4.49 -16.09
N THR A 743 8.40 -4.17 -15.82
CA THR A 743 7.80 -2.87 -16.12
C THR A 743 7.94 -1.92 -14.93
N VAL A 744 8.38 -0.69 -15.17
CA VAL A 744 8.44 0.35 -14.13
C VAL A 744 7.04 0.70 -13.64
N SER A 745 6.91 0.88 -12.33
CA SER A 745 5.64 1.30 -11.72
C SER A 745 5.80 2.76 -11.26
N PRO A 746 5.05 3.72 -11.84
CA PRO A 746 5.07 5.09 -11.38
C PRO A 746 4.63 5.20 -9.91
N THR A 747 4.87 6.37 -9.33
CA THR A 747 4.35 6.77 -8.03
C THR A 747 3.35 7.90 -8.25
N SER A 748 2.18 7.78 -7.62
CA SER A 748 1.13 8.80 -7.66
C SER A 748 1.31 9.76 -6.48
N TYR A 749 1.20 11.05 -6.75
CA TYR A 749 1.31 12.13 -5.78
C TYR A 749 0.03 12.96 -5.85
N ASN A 750 -0.71 13.06 -4.75
CA ASN A 750 -1.90 13.91 -4.64
C ASN A 750 -1.61 15.08 -3.68
N ILE A 751 -1.62 16.29 -4.19
CA ILE A 751 -1.43 17.52 -3.42
C ILE A 751 -2.76 17.87 -2.75
N ILE A 752 -2.78 17.83 -1.42
CA ILE A 752 -3.96 18.08 -0.59
C ILE A 752 -4.03 19.55 -0.18
N VAL A 753 -2.88 20.09 0.23
CA VAL A 753 -2.72 21.48 0.65
C VAL A 753 -1.43 21.97 0.02
N ASN A 754 -1.41 23.22 -0.48
CA ASN A 754 -0.21 23.87 -0.95
C ASN A 754 -0.22 25.37 -0.65
N GLU A 755 0.50 25.76 0.39
CA GLU A 755 0.65 27.16 0.82
C GLU A 755 2.09 27.64 0.76
N ILE A 756 3.03 26.75 0.37
CA ILE A 756 4.47 27.05 0.40
C ILE A 756 4.90 27.96 -0.75
N GLY A 757 4.01 28.23 -1.71
CA GLY A 757 4.20 29.17 -2.81
C GLY A 757 4.87 28.57 -4.05
N LEU A 758 4.99 27.24 -4.12
CA LEU A 758 5.49 26.55 -5.30
C LEU A 758 4.32 26.17 -6.21
N ASN A 759 4.47 26.37 -7.52
CA ASN A 759 3.49 25.90 -8.49
C ASN A 759 3.63 24.37 -8.72
N ALA A 760 2.71 23.78 -9.49
CA ALA A 760 2.68 22.34 -9.73
C ALA A 760 4.01 21.79 -10.32
N GLU A 761 4.60 22.48 -11.28
CA GLU A 761 5.87 22.08 -11.90
C GLU A 761 7.05 22.13 -10.92
N GLN A 762 7.13 23.19 -10.13
CA GLN A 762 8.15 23.35 -9.10
C GLN A 762 8.01 22.27 -8.03
N LEU A 763 6.78 21.91 -7.65
CA LEU A 763 6.53 20.79 -6.74
C LEU A 763 6.93 19.45 -7.36
N GLN A 764 6.58 19.17 -8.61
CA GLN A 764 6.98 17.95 -9.31
C GLN A 764 8.52 17.80 -9.34
N THR A 765 9.22 18.88 -9.70
CA THR A 765 10.69 18.93 -9.72
C THR A 765 11.27 18.74 -8.33
N TYR A 766 10.70 19.43 -7.33
CA TYR A 766 11.18 19.31 -5.96
C TYR A 766 10.94 17.90 -5.39
N THR A 767 9.78 17.29 -5.68
CA THR A 767 9.49 15.89 -5.37
C THR A 767 10.50 14.95 -6.03
N TYR A 768 10.85 15.16 -7.30
CA TYR A 768 11.88 14.36 -7.97
C TYR A 768 13.23 14.47 -7.27
N ARG A 769 13.68 15.68 -6.91
CA ARG A 769 14.91 15.88 -6.12
C ARG A 769 14.88 15.14 -4.78
N GLN A 770 13.75 15.15 -4.09
CA GLN A 770 13.61 14.40 -2.83
C GLN A 770 13.76 12.89 -3.02
N THR A 771 13.51 12.34 -4.21
CA THR A 771 13.75 10.91 -4.49
C THR A 771 15.22 10.55 -4.68
N LEU A 772 16.10 11.54 -4.83
CA LEU A 772 17.55 11.35 -5.00
C LEU A 772 18.31 11.42 -3.67
N MET A 773 17.61 11.73 -2.57
CA MET A 773 18.20 12.03 -1.26
C MET A 773 18.24 10.83 -0.30
N TYR A 774 18.02 9.60 -0.79
CA TYR A 774 18.05 8.39 0.04
C TYR A 774 19.45 7.76 0.05
N TYR A 775 20.20 7.96 1.12
CA TYR A 775 21.64 7.69 1.16
C TYR A 775 22.07 6.22 1.13
N ASN A 776 21.13 5.29 1.34
CA ASN A 776 21.38 3.85 1.22
C ASN A 776 21.33 3.37 -0.26
N TRP A 777 21.00 4.25 -1.21
CA TRP A 777 20.95 3.93 -2.64
C TRP A 777 21.54 5.06 -3.48
N CYS A 778 22.45 4.73 -4.38
CA CYS A 778 23.22 5.70 -5.18
C CYS A 778 22.53 5.99 -6.51
N GLY A 779 21.25 6.35 -6.40
CA GLY A 779 20.36 6.55 -7.53
C GLY A 779 18.97 7.03 -7.10
N GLY A 780 18.09 7.26 -8.06
CA GLY A 780 16.70 7.60 -7.78
C GLY A 780 15.94 6.43 -7.14
N VAL A 781 15.22 6.70 -6.05
CA VAL A 781 14.31 5.73 -5.41
C VAL A 781 12.85 6.05 -5.73
N ARG A 782 11.95 5.06 -5.56
CA ARG A 782 10.54 5.17 -5.94
C ARG A 782 9.74 6.28 -5.25
N VAL A 783 10.11 6.65 -4.03
CA VAL A 783 9.38 7.62 -3.19
C VAL A 783 10.38 8.63 -2.63
N PRO A 784 9.93 9.81 -2.17
CA PRO A 784 10.81 10.78 -1.51
C PRO A 784 11.60 10.14 -0.37
N ALA A 785 12.85 10.56 -0.18
CA ALA A 785 13.77 9.97 0.79
C ALA A 785 13.20 9.93 2.20
N VAL A 786 12.52 11.00 2.63
CA VAL A 786 11.85 11.07 3.93
C VAL A 786 10.76 10.01 4.11
N CYS A 787 10.02 9.63 3.06
CA CYS A 787 9.08 8.50 3.14
C CYS A 787 9.83 7.17 3.29
N GLN A 788 10.92 7.00 2.54
CA GLN A 788 11.74 5.79 2.59
C GLN A 788 12.44 5.63 3.95
N TYR A 789 12.89 6.73 4.55
CA TYR A 789 13.45 6.79 5.90
C TYR A 789 12.41 6.48 6.96
N ALA A 790 11.23 7.09 6.90
CA ALA A 790 10.11 6.79 7.79
C ALA A 790 9.72 5.30 7.74
N HIS A 791 9.63 4.73 6.54
CA HIS A 791 9.38 3.30 6.36
C HIS A 791 10.46 2.42 7.01
N LYS A 792 11.74 2.74 6.80
CA LYS A 792 12.87 2.00 7.37
C LYS A 792 12.86 2.05 8.90
N LEU A 793 12.59 3.22 9.46
CA LEU A 793 12.51 3.43 10.90
C LEU A 793 11.30 2.70 11.51
N ALA A 794 10.11 2.85 10.93
CA ALA A 794 8.91 2.14 11.36
C ALA A 794 9.09 0.62 11.32
N PHE A 795 9.73 0.11 10.26
CA PHE A 795 10.05 -1.32 10.12
C PHE A 795 11.06 -1.79 11.17
N LEU A 796 12.13 -1.04 11.42
CA LEU A 796 13.11 -1.38 12.45
C LEU A 796 12.43 -1.51 13.82
N VAL A 797 11.58 -0.54 14.16
CA VAL A 797 10.86 -0.53 15.43
C VAL A 797 9.86 -1.67 15.49
N SER A 798 8.97 -1.82 14.51
CA SER A 798 7.88 -2.81 14.59
C SER A 798 8.34 -4.27 14.52
N GLN A 799 9.47 -4.54 13.85
CA GLN A 799 9.96 -5.91 13.66
C GLN A 799 10.98 -6.34 14.72
N TYR A 800 11.82 -5.40 15.18
CA TYR A 800 12.99 -5.73 16.00
C TYR A 800 13.00 -5.03 17.37
N LEU A 801 12.73 -3.72 17.46
CA LEU A 801 12.85 -3.01 18.74
C LEU A 801 11.61 -3.15 19.63
N GLN A 802 10.43 -3.00 19.04
CA GLN A 802 9.11 -3.05 19.70
C GLN A 802 8.96 -2.05 20.87
N GLN A 803 9.80 -1.02 20.87
CA GLN A 803 9.89 0.05 21.84
C GLN A 803 10.44 1.29 21.14
N GLN A 804 10.20 2.47 21.70
CA GLN A 804 10.75 3.71 21.18
C GLN A 804 12.28 3.72 21.31
N PRO A 805 13.02 4.07 20.24
CA PRO A 805 14.46 4.25 20.32
C PRO A 805 14.84 5.42 21.22
N ASN A 806 16.07 5.43 21.72
CA ASN A 806 16.60 6.47 22.59
C ASN A 806 16.63 7.83 21.86
N GLU A 807 16.15 8.89 22.54
CA GLU A 807 16.01 10.24 21.99
C GLU A 807 17.34 10.87 21.53
N GLN A 808 18.47 10.43 22.08
CA GLN A 808 19.78 10.94 21.64
C GLN A 808 20.11 10.55 20.18
N LEU A 809 19.43 9.54 19.63
CA LEU A 809 19.61 9.09 18.25
C LEU A 809 18.75 9.87 17.24
N GLU A 810 17.84 10.75 17.68
CA GLU A 810 16.87 11.45 16.82
C GLU A 810 17.53 12.21 15.65
N LYS A 811 18.74 12.74 15.86
CA LYS A 811 19.47 13.56 14.89
C LYS A 811 20.23 12.78 13.81
N CYS A 812 20.28 11.45 13.94
CA CYS A 812 21.10 10.59 13.10
C CYS A 812 20.23 9.61 12.31
N LEU A 813 20.76 9.11 11.19
CA LEU A 813 20.11 8.07 10.40
C LEU A 813 20.49 6.66 10.92
N TYR A 814 20.39 6.44 12.24
CA TYR A 814 20.82 5.21 12.93
C TYR A 814 20.09 3.94 12.45
N TYR A 815 18.89 4.12 11.89
CA TYR A 815 17.99 3.07 11.42
C TYR A 815 18.29 2.57 9.99
N LEU A 816 19.26 3.18 9.30
CA LEU A 816 19.75 2.67 8.03
C LEU A 816 20.44 1.31 8.19
#